data_AF-A0A0C2ZC61-F1
#
_entry.id   AF-A0A0C2ZC61-F1
#
_cell.length_a   1.000
_cell.length_b   1.000
_cell.length_c   1.000
_cell.angle_alpha   90.00
_cell.angle_beta   90.00
_cell.angle_gamma   90.00
#
_symmetry.space_group_name_H-M   'P 1'
#
loop_
_entity.id
_entity.type
_entity.pdbx_description
1 polymer ?
#
loop_
_entity_poly.entity_id
_entity_poly.type
_entity_poly.pdbx_seq_one_letter_code
_entity_poly.pdbx_strand_id
1 'polypeptide(L)'
;MSGLTIDTQIASSSDDAEEQSAGNVKVTSSMLDLVEDGGVMQIVGMRFANLNIPKNANILNAYIQFTAKRASSVSTNLIIQGEYVANPNPFNGTRLNLSSRIRTTESVNWSPQAWSKGSVSQTNDIGSIVQSLVNQSDWSSGNAMAFIVSGVGQRVAVSYDGLANNAPTLHIEYTLPVVVVEDPVIEMVSYEDAEDEDTVGWTIYDNSPTGATITNVYDGDRGSRVIELKGSRKSNAYQLGTPSGEEAWNNKIDRTLQWSMNINETFKVYAIVNTTNGVRYISYTHNTVNGSFNGFDGSNTITIGLGDGAKNGTWQTFTRNLEEDLAEYDPTSAILSVNGFRVYGSGRFDDIEMVAIPTPNDIEAPVITLNGNELLNLSLNGSYEELGAVAIDDILGKVKVEIVSTVDTAREGSYSVIYTATDRANNSSSVTRTVNVSSTNLDNVALILNEYNAVAPDKQLKNSGSDRYFGQINGNGGSWMEMVVVGTHVNLCGATLRIKEAGNVTFEGTIPQHVQLEHLRRGTILTISNEPTNMSYAPFNPHGDDWVLNLNSNDLLNTMGIFNLNDNAITIEIVANEKNILVESGDDIVHVGIDNQEVFKLKANPSLLIAPFNSAYGDDENQPAMSTFGEPNQWRDANGVLQTQNFDGLRLNRDLNEVGGIVLSDIQGLVGLRDAESIFYMPENNSFWVTDDNAHKIYEMDFTTKEVKNIYTSSMLEDFSGICRDAQHQVIPNCQGLSDLEGIAYRQSDDTLFFFVGHASSTPAIFRLTRNSLEESFHLGDNDANTVDFRLLGDLEYPASQYVEEEMIVAIGNQLFAYDFETNTLSSPVYTADISKYANIYGLAYDSNNGVLWAVTSKNYLLKIDWSNKELLTEYQMADKDSIETYNGVYDTRGLEIINNELYILEGMNTIGKKGAAEAPYGNALKNAIHIYTTPDNNL
;
A
#
# COMPACT_ATOMS: atom_id res chain seq x y z
N MET A 1 21.62 -4.35 15.64
CA MET A 1 20.97 -5.56 15.08
C MET A 1 21.67 -6.79 15.61
N SER A 2 20.93 -7.80 16.09
CA SER A 2 21.50 -9.09 16.53
C SER A 2 21.83 -9.95 15.31
N GLY A 3 23.08 -10.44 15.19
CA GLY A 3 23.47 -11.38 14.14
C GLY A 3 22.74 -12.73 14.28
N LEU A 4 22.32 -13.29 13.14
CA LEU A 4 21.80 -14.65 13.00
C LEU A 4 22.93 -15.60 12.59
N THR A 5 22.79 -16.88 12.92
CA THR A 5 23.80 -17.91 12.63
C THR A 5 23.15 -19.16 12.05
N ILE A 6 23.80 -19.78 11.06
CA ILE A 6 23.44 -21.09 10.54
C ILE A 6 24.66 -22.01 10.47
N ASP A 7 24.50 -23.22 10.97
CA ASP A 7 25.46 -24.32 10.88
C ASP A 7 24.84 -25.45 10.07
N THR A 8 25.42 -25.76 8.90
CA THR A 8 24.90 -26.79 7.99
C THR A 8 25.96 -27.82 7.70
N GLN A 9 25.70 -29.08 8.06
CA GLN A 9 26.59 -30.21 7.77
C GLN A 9 26.21 -30.86 6.44
N ILE A 10 27.20 -31.44 5.75
CA ILE A 10 26.98 -32.26 4.56
C ILE A 10 25.97 -33.37 4.87
N ALA A 11 24.92 -33.49 4.04
CA ALA A 11 23.73 -34.29 4.35
C ALA A 11 23.65 -35.63 3.59
N SER A 12 24.40 -35.78 2.48
CA SER A 12 24.37 -36.98 1.64
C SER A 12 25.73 -37.30 1.02
N SER A 13 25.92 -38.53 0.54
CA SER A 13 27.14 -38.94 -0.20
C SER A 13 27.34 -38.09 -1.46
N SER A 14 26.26 -37.65 -2.11
CA SER A 14 26.33 -36.77 -3.28
C SER A 14 26.62 -35.30 -2.95
N ASP A 15 26.82 -34.96 -1.67
CA ASP A 15 27.15 -33.61 -1.24
C ASP A 15 28.65 -33.43 -0.93
N ASP A 16 29.47 -34.48 -0.97
CA ASP A 16 30.92 -34.34 -1.08
C ASP A 16 31.49 -35.21 -2.20
N ALA A 17 32.55 -34.71 -2.85
CA ALA A 17 33.11 -35.37 -4.01
C ALA A 17 34.58 -35.07 -4.22
N GLU A 18 35.27 -36.00 -4.85
CA GLU A 18 36.67 -35.87 -5.25
C GLU A 18 36.80 -36.11 -6.75
N GLU A 19 37.42 -35.19 -7.48
CA GLU A 19 37.68 -35.33 -8.91
C GLU A 19 39.19 -35.32 -9.20
N GLN A 20 39.70 -36.46 -9.66
CA GLN A 20 41.09 -36.60 -10.07
C GLN A 20 41.40 -35.77 -11.32
N SER A 21 42.68 -35.41 -11.54
CA SER A 21 43.15 -34.71 -12.75
C SER A 21 42.76 -35.35 -14.09
N ALA A 22 42.47 -36.66 -14.13
CA ALA A 22 41.94 -37.36 -15.31
C ALA A 22 40.43 -37.18 -15.53
N GLY A 23 39.73 -36.48 -14.62
CA GLY A 23 38.30 -36.20 -14.62
C GLY A 23 37.41 -37.24 -13.94
N ASN A 24 37.99 -38.25 -13.28
CA ASN A 24 37.23 -39.29 -12.58
C ASN A 24 36.68 -38.73 -11.26
N VAL A 25 35.36 -38.80 -11.06
CA VAL A 25 34.67 -38.29 -9.88
C VAL A 25 34.28 -39.43 -8.94
N LYS A 26 34.56 -39.27 -7.64
CA LYS A 26 34.12 -40.16 -6.56
C LYS A 26 33.18 -39.38 -5.63
N VAL A 27 31.99 -39.94 -5.38
CA VAL A 27 30.95 -39.37 -4.50
C VAL A 27 30.60 -40.32 -3.33
N THR A 28 31.46 -41.31 -3.06
CA THR A 28 31.25 -42.31 -2.00
C THR A 28 32.53 -42.60 -1.22
N SER A 29 33.48 -41.66 -1.27
CA SER A 29 34.78 -41.83 -0.62
C SER A 29 34.62 -41.72 0.89
N SER A 30 35.28 -42.59 1.67
CA SER A 30 35.28 -42.51 3.14
C SER A 30 36.20 -41.42 3.72
N MET A 31 36.85 -40.66 2.83
CA MET A 31 37.81 -39.59 3.09
C MET A 31 37.60 -38.46 2.09
N LEU A 32 37.92 -37.24 2.50
CA LEU A 32 38.07 -36.07 1.65
C LEU A 32 39.55 -35.70 1.60
N ASP A 33 40.26 -36.20 0.60
CA ASP A 33 41.68 -35.91 0.38
C ASP A 33 41.79 -34.54 -0.32
N LEU A 34 41.90 -33.47 0.47
CA LEU A 34 42.03 -32.11 -0.04
C LEU A 34 43.31 -32.02 -0.88
N VAL A 35 43.10 -31.98 -2.20
CA VAL A 35 44.03 -31.70 -3.29
C VAL A 35 44.97 -32.83 -3.74
N GLU A 36 45.36 -33.78 -2.87
CA GLU A 36 46.26 -34.88 -3.26
C GLU A 36 45.94 -36.21 -2.56
N ASP A 37 45.62 -37.24 -3.36
CA ASP A 37 45.45 -38.64 -2.93
C ASP A 37 46.53 -39.52 -3.59
N GLY A 38 47.48 -40.01 -2.79
CA GLY A 38 48.47 -41.00 -3.24
C GLY A 38 49.33 -40.55 -4.42
N GLY A 39 49.68 -39.26 -4.50
CA GLY A 39 50.43 -38.64 -5.60
C GLY A 39 49.58 -38.20 -6.79
N VAL A 40 48.26 -38.36 -6.74
CA VAL A 40 47.33 -37.89 -7.76
C VAL A 40 46.67 -36.59 -7.30
N MET A 41 46.88 -35.52 -8.08
CA MET A 41 46.22 -34.24 -7.85
C MET A 41 44.73 -34.34 -8.17
N GLN A 42 43.92 -33.70 -7.33
CA GLN A 42 42.47 -33.65 -7.46
C GLN A 42 41.89 -32.32 -6.99
N ILE A 43 40.62 -32.11 -7.32
CA ILE A 43 39.79 -31.05 -6.73
C ILE A 43 38.70 -31.69 -5.90
N VAL A 44 38.24 -30.96 -4.89
CA VAL A 44 37.27 -31.44 -3.92
C VAL A 44 36.03 -30.56 -3.95
N GLY A 45 34.85 -31.16 -4.01
CA GLY A 45 33.56 -30.49 -3.97
C GLY A 45 32.86 -30.76 -2.65
N MET A 46 32.22 -29.74 -2.08
CA MET A 46 31.35 -29.85 -0.91
C MET A 46 30.09 -29.03 -1.15
N ARG A 47 28.92 -29.61 -0.92
CA ARG A 47 27.62 -28.99 -1.11
C ARG A 47 26.87 -29.01 0.21
N PHE A 48 26.28 -27.88 0.56
CA PHE A 48 25.50 -27.70 1.77
C PHE A 48 24.08 -27.36 1.33
N ALA A 49 23.12 -28.25 1.62
CA ALA A 49 21.73 -28.12 1.19
C ALA A 49 20.87 -27.43 2.25
N ASN A 50 19.70 -26.92 1.85
CA ASN A 50 18.68 -26.35 2.73
C ASN A 50 19.20 -25.16 3.56
N LEU A 51 19.96 -24.26 2.93
CA LEU A 51 20.48 -23.07 3.60
C LEU A 51 19.37 -22.02 3.70
N ASN A 52 18.80 -21.88 4.89
CA ASN A 52 17.74 -20.91 5.18
C ASN A 52 18.33 -19.50 5.34
N ILE A 53 18.87 -18.96 4.25
CA ILE A 53 19.49 -17.63 4.17
C ILE A 53 18.70 -16.81 3.15
N PRO A 54 18.08 -15.69 3.56
CA PRO A 54 17.36 -14.82 2.64
C PRO A 54 18.25 -14.27 1.54
N LYS A 55 17.65 -13.97 0.38
CA LYS A 55 18.33 -13.23 -0.69
C LYS A 55 18.82 -11.88 -0.15
N ASN A 56 20.01 -11.47 -0.58
CA ASN A 56 20.67 -10.24 -0.16
C ASN A 56 20.96 -10.13 1.35
N ALA A 57 20.95 -11.23 2.11
CA ALA A 57 21.43 -11.21 3.49
C ALA A 57 22.87 -10.67 3.56
N ASN A 58 23.15 -9.85 4.57
CA ASN A 58 24.49 -9.28 4.77
C ASN A 58 25.34 -10.27 5.57
N ILE A 59 26.36 -10.84 4.93
CA ILE A 59 27.21 -11.86 5.52
C ILE A 59 28.29 -11.21 6.39
N LEU A 60 28.26 -11.50 7.69
CA LEU A 60 29.21 -10.96 8.67
C LEU A 60 30.49 -11.79 8.73
N ASN A 61 30.36 -13.11 8.63
CA ASN A 61 31.45 -14.08 8.72
C ASN A 61 30.98 -15.42 8.15
N ALA A 62 31.83 -16.15 7.45
CA ALA A 62 31.54 -17.53 7.06
C ALA A 62 32.80 -18.40 7.03
N TYR A 63 32.68 -19.69 7.36
CA TYR A 63 33.79 -20.63 7.24
C TYR A 63 33.30 -22.07 7.08
N ILE A 64 34.14 -22.92 6.49
CA ILE A 64 33.93 -24.37 6.50
C ILE A 64 34.81 -24.99 7.58
N GLN A 65 34.20 -25.78 8.46
CA GLN A 65 34.88 -26.56 9.48
C GLN A 65 35.10 -27.99 9.01
N PHE A 66 36.34 -28.47 9.12
CA PHE A 66 36.74 -29.83 8.81
C PHE A 66 37.15 -30.60 10.07
N THR A 67 36.87 -31.90 10.11
CA THR A 67 37.47 -32.83 11.07
C THR A 67 38.58 -33.64 10.38
N ALA A 68 39.79 -33.63 10.94
CA ALA A 68 40.92 -34.34 10.37
C ALA A 68 40.77 -35.87 10.48
N LYS A 69 40.74 -36.59 9.35
CA LYS A 69 40.72 -38.06 9.31
C LYS A 69 42.11 -38.65 9.54
N ARG A 70 43.16 -37.99 9.04
CA ARG A 70 44.57 -38.39 9.18
C ARG A 70 45.42 -37.21 9.62
N ALA A 71 46.40 -37.49 10.47
CA ALA A 71 47.41 -36.50 10.83
C ALA A 71 48.30 -36.19 9.60
N SER A 72 48.62 -34.92 9.39
CA SER A 72 49.52 -34.46 8.33
C SER A 72 50.19 -33.17 8.77
N SER A 73 51.49 -33.07 8.47
CA SER A 73 52.31 -31.88 8.64
C SER A 73 52.86 -31.33 7.31
N VAL A 74 52.39 -31.88 6.18
CA VAL A 74 52.77 -31.40 4.84
C VAL A 74 52.33 -29.95 4.68
N SER A 75 53.16 -29.11 4.06
CA SER A 75 52.78 -27.73 3.75
C SER A 75 51.64 -27.74 2.73
N THR A 76 50.53 -27.09 3.05
CA THR A 76 49.31 -27.13 2.23
C THR A 76 48.78 -25.72 2.01
N ASN A 77 48.46 -25.38 0.76
CA ASN A 77 47.86 -24.12 0.36
C ASN A 77 46.68 -24.42 -0.55
N LEU A 78 45.49 -24.04 -0.10
CA LEU A 78 44.22 -24.31 -0.74
C LEU A 78 43.58 -23.02 -1.22
N ILE A 79 42.83 -23.13 -2.30
CA ILE A 79 41.99 -22.08 -2.86
C ILE A 79 40.56 -22.60 -2.81
N ILE A 80 39.69 -21.82 -2.19
CA ILE A 80 38.27 -22.09 -2.05
C ILE A 80 37.51 -21.14 -2.98
N GLN A 81 36.61 -21.69 -3.78
CA GLN A 81 35.68 -20.95 -4.62
C GLN A 81 34.27 -21.54 -4.46
N GLY A 82 33.24 -20.75 -4.69
CA GLY A 82 31.87 -21.25 -4.84
C GLY A 82 31.59 -21.69 -6.27
N GLU A 83 30.60 -22.55 -6.47
CA GLU A 83 29.94 -22.69 -7.77
C GLU A 83 28.99 -21.50 -7.97
N TYR A 84 29.14 -20.76 -9.06
CA TYR A 84 28.32 -19.58 -9.37
C TYR A 84 26.99 -20.00 -10.00
N VAL A 85 26.17 -20.66 -9.18
CA VAL A 85 24.79 -21.09 -9.48
C VAL A 85 23.99 -20.93 -8.18
N ALA A 86 22.82 -20.30 -8.25
CA ALA A 86 22.02 -20.00 -7.06
C ALA A 86 21.50 -21.24 -6.32
N ASN A 87 21.28 -22.37 -7.01
CA ASN A 87 20.95 -23.65 -6.39
C ASN A 87 21.68 -24.82 -7.10
N PRO A 88 22.92 -25.13 -6.71
CA PRO A 88 23.73 -26.14 -7.37
C PRO A 88 23.15 -27.55 -7.17
N ASN A 89 23.18 -28.36 -8.22
CA ASN A 89 22.79 -29.77 -8.16
C ASN A 89 23.80 -30.60 -7.36
N PRO A 90 23.37 -31.72 -6.72
CA PRO A 90 24.27 -32.67 -6.09
C PRO A 90 25.36 -33.16 -7.04
N PHE A 91 26.53 -33.51 -6.49
CA PHE A 91 27.60 -34.13 -7.26
C PHE A 91 27.20 -35.53 -7.71
N ASN A 92 27.76 -35.97 -8.83
CA ASN A 92 27.57 -37.33 -9.32
C ASN A 92 28.83 -37.85 -10.03
N GLY A 93 28.86 -39.15 -10.31
CA GLY A 93 30.01 -39.83 -10.92
C GLY A 93 30.28 -39.49 -12.39
N THR A 94 29.57 -38.53 -12.99
CA THR A 94 29.85 -38.08 -14.36
C THR A 94 31.24 -37.49 -14.45
N ARG A 95 31.99 -37.85 -15.50
CA ARG A 95 33.35 -37.36 -15.72
C ARG A 95 33.36 -35.82 -15.80
N LEU A 96 34.31 -35.18 -15.10
CA LEU A 96 34.49 -33.72 -15.02
C LEU A 96 33.39 -32.95 -14.25
N ASN A 97 32.56 -33.60 -13.42
CA ASN A 97 31.42 -32.94 -12.75
C ASN A 97 31.80 -31.77 -11.83
N LEU A 98 33.01 -31.73 -11.26
CA LEU A 98 33.48 -30.61 -10.42
C LEU A 98 34.23 -29.59 -11.26
N SER A 99 35.09 -30.03 -12.19
CA SER A 99 35.91 -29.11 -13.00
C SER A 99 35.10 -28.35 -14.05
N SER A 100 33.93 -28.86 -14.46
CA SER A 100 33.03 -28.18 -15.40
C SER A 100 32.13 -27.13 -14.75
N ARG A 101 32.06 -27.07 -13.41
CA ARG A 101 31.20 -26.11 -12.70
C ARG A 101 31.78 -24.71 -12.81
N ILE A 102 30.94 -23.74 -13.19
CA ILE A 102 31.32 -22.32 -13.25
C ILE A 102 31.58 -21.86 -11.82
N ARG A 103 32.68 -21.15 -11.60
CA ARG A 103 33.12 -20.74 -10.27
C ARG A 103 32.88 -19.25 -10.04
N THR A 104 32.72 -18.88 -8.78
CA THR A 104 32.75 -17.48 -8.35
C THR A 104 34.07 -16.82 -8.75
N THR A 105 34.02 -15.52 -9.07
CA THR A 105 35.22 -14.69 -9.22
C THR A 105 35.93 -14.52 -7.87
N GLU A 106 35.15 -14.40 -6.80
CA GLU A 106 35.64 -14.40 -5.43
C GLU A 106 36.29 -15.74 -5.09
N SER A 107 37.44 -15.66 -4.43
CA SER A 107 38.19 -16.83 -3.97
C SER A 107 38.92 -16.52 -2.67
N VAL A 108 39.07 -17.53 -1.83
CA VAL A 108 39.75 -17.40 -0.54
C VAL A 108 40.90 -18.40 -0.48
N ASN A 109 42.10 -17.88 -0.19
CA ASN A 109 43.27 -18.68 0.08
C ASN A 109 43.24 -19.16 1.53
N TRP A 110 43.52 -20.43 1.75
CA TRP A 110 43.60 -21.04 3.07
C TRP A 110 44.82 -21.94 3.19
N SER A 111 45.65 -21.68 4.21
CA SER A 111 46.88 -22.43 4.46
C SER A 111 46.76 -23.17 5.80
N PRO A 112 46.08 -24.33 5.83
CA PRO A 112 45.80 -25.05 7.07
C PRO A 112 47.09 -25.44 7.77
N GLN A 113 47.17 -25.15 9.07
CA GLN A 113 48.26 -25.63 9.93
C GLN A 113 48.32 -27.17 9.93
N ALA A 114 49.44 -27.72 10.40
CA ALA A 114 49.55 -29.16 10.62
C ALA A 114 48.46 -29.61 11.59
N TRP A 115 47.81 -30.74 11.29
CA TRP A 115 46.68 -31.23 12.10
C TRP A 115 46.89 -32.66 12.57
N SER A 116 46.22 -33.03 13.67
CA SER A 116 46.25 -34.38 14.24
C SER A 116 44.94 -35.08 13.94
N LYS A 117 44.93 -36.43 13.90
CA LYS A 117 43.68 -37.17 13.69
C LYS A 117 42.64 -36.78 14.74
N GLY A 118 41.45 -36.38 14.29
CA GLY A 118 40.33 -35.96 15.12
C GLY A 118 40.31 -34.46 15.48
N SER A 119 41.36 -33.69 15.18
CA SER A 119 41.31 -32.24 15.41
C SER A 119 40.43 -31.54 14.39
N VAL A 120 39.76 -30.47 14.81
CA VAL A 120 38.99 -29.59 13.93
C VAL A 120 39.87 -28.47 13.36
N SER A 121 39.56 -28.02 12.15
CA SER A 121 40.22 -26.89 11.51
C SER A 121 39.22 -26.13 10.63
N GLN A 122 39.24 -24.80 10.71
CA GLN A 122 38.36 -23.91 9.98
C GLN A 122 39.12 -23.25 8.84
N THR A 123 38.42 -22.96 7.75
CA THR A 123 38.93 -22.12 6.67
C THR A 123 39.18 -20.68 7.17
N ASN A 124 39.90 -19.89 6.37
CA ASN A 124 39.77 -18.43 6.48
C ASN A 124 38.34 -18.01 6.16
N ASP A 125 37.98 -16.77 6.50
CA ASP A 125 36.64 -16.22 6.22
C ASP A 125 36.31 -16.28 4.72
N ILE A 126 35.24 -17.01 4.39
CA ILE A 126 34.70 -17.20 3.04
C ILE A 126 33.46 -16.32 2.78
N GLY A 127 33.21 -15.33 3.64
CA GLY A 127 32.06 -14.43 3.57
C GLY A 127 31.88 -13.78 2.21
N SER A 128 32.95 -13.37 1.53
CA SER A 128 32.84 -12.78 0.18
C SER A 128 32.29 -13.75 -0.87
N ILE A 129 32.63 -15.03 -0.78
CA ILE A 129 32.10 -16.08 -1.67
C ILE A 129 30.61 -16.26 -1.38
N VAL A 130 30.24 -16.42 -0.10
CA VAL A 130 28.84 -16.57 0.33
C VAL A 130 28.01 -15.36 -0.08
N GLN A 131 28.51 -14.14 0.15
CA GLN A 131 27.86 -12.89 -0.24
C GLN A 131 27.57 -12.85 -1.73
N SER A 132 28.55 -13.24 -2.57
CA SER A 132 28.36 -13.27 -4.03
C SER A 132 27.25 -14.24 -4.46
N LEU A 133 27.02 -15.32 -3.70
CA LEU A 133 26.01 -16.33 -4.02
C LEU A 133 24.61 -15.89 -3.59
N VAL A 134 24.45 -15.33 -2.37
CA VAL A 134 23.14 -14.86 -1.85
C VAL A 134 22.64 -13.59 -2.55
N ASN A 135 23.53 -12.88 -3.24
CA ASN A 135 23.20 -11.69 -4.04
C ASN A 135 22.73 -12.03 -5.47
N GLN A 136 22.78 -13.30 -5.89
CA GLN A 136 22.29 -13.68 -7.22
C GLN A 136 20.78 -13.43 -7.34
N SER A 137 20.35 -12.97 -8.52
CA SER A 137 18.96 -12.59 -8.75
C SER A 137 17.96 -13.74 -8.53
N ASP A 138 18.40 -14.97 -8.76
CA ASP A 138 17.67 -16.23 -8.62
C ASP A 138 17.97 -16.98 -7.30
N TRP A 139 18.67 -16.33 -6.35
CA TRP A 139 18.81 -16.89 -5.00
C TRP A 139 17.47 -16.95 -4.27
N SER A 140 17.22 -18.04 -3.55
CA SER A 140 16.05 -18.25 -2.70
C SER A 140 16.46 -18.94 -1.40
N SER A 141 15.80 -18.60 -0.29
CA SER A 141 16.00 -19.29 1.00
C SER A 141 15.72 -20.79 0.83
N GLY A 142 16.58 -21.63 1.42
CA GLY A 142 16.54 -23.08 1.24
C GLY A 142 17.40 -23.61 0.08
N ASN A 143 17.94 -22.73 -0.77
CA ASN A 143 18.89 -23.15 -1.80
C ASN A 143 20.16 -23.77 -1.21
N ALA A 144 20.86 -24.57 -2.01
CA ALA A 144 22.17 -25.10 -1.64
C ALA A 144 23.31 -24.12 -2.00
N MET A 145 24.48 -24.32 -1.39
CA MET A 145 25.75 -23.76 -1.88
C MET A 145 26.75 -24.88 -2.08
N ALA A 146 27.52 -24.81 -3.16
CA ALA A 146 28.61 -25.74 -3.44
C ALA A 146 29.94 -24.99 -3.47
N PHE A 147 30.95 -25.55 -2.80
CA PHE A 147 32.31 -25.04 -2.72
C PHE A 147 33.27 -26.03 -3.36
N ILE A 148 34.21 -25.50 -4.14
CA ILE A 148 35.24 -26.26 -4.83
C ILE A 148 36.59 -25.85 -4.29
N VAL A 149 37.32 -26.84 -3.76
CA VAL A 149 38.66 -26.69 -3.20
C VAL A 149 39.68 -27.21 -4.20
N SER A 150 40.70 -26.40 -4.47
CA SER A 150 41.86 -26.73 -5.28
C SER A 150 43.13 -26.20 -4.60
N GLY A 151 44.33 -26.48 -5.14
CA GLY A 151 45.56 -25.94 -4.57
C GLY A 151 46.74 -26.90 -4.66
N VAL A 152 47.59 -26.92 -3.63
CA VAL A 152 48.75 -27.81 -3.48
C VAL A 152 48.92 -28.32 -2.04
N GLY A 153 49.57 -29.47 -1.87
CA GLY A 153 49.82 -30.12 -0.58
C GLY A 153 48.78 -31.19 -0.27
N GLN A 154 48.67 -31.57 1.02
CA GLN A 154 47.80 -32.69 1.42
C GLN A 154 47.16 -32.47 2.80
N ARG A 155 45.83 -32.56 2.85
CA ARG A 155 45.03 -32.58 4.08
C ARG A 155 43.88 -33.58 3.88
N VAL A 156 43.75 -34.58 4.76
CA VAL A 156 42.67 -35.59 4.69
C VAL A 156 41.61 -35.35 5.75
N ALA A 157 40.43 -34.92 5.32
CA ALA A 157 39.26 -34.69 6.17
C ALA A 157 38.32 -35.91 6.18
N VAL A 158 37.42 -35.94 7.17
CA VAL A 158 36.30 -36.89 7.20
C VAL A 158 35.25 -36.45 6.18
N SER A 159 34.77 -37.37 5.34
CA SER A 159 33.62 -37.21 4.44
C SER A 159 32.33 -37.73 5.07
N TYR A 160 31.21 -37.49 4.39
CA TYR A 160 29.90 -38.03 4.74
C TYR A 160 29.93 -39.55 4.89
N ASP A 161 30.41 -40.28 3.87
CA ASP A 161 30.50 -41.76 3.91
C ASP A 161 31.55 -42.27 4.89
N GLY A 162 32.48 -41.40 5.32
CA GLY A 162 33.47 -41.71 6.34
C GLY A 162 32.89 -41.73 7.75
N LEU A 163 32.16 -40.67 8.12
CA LEU A 163 31.36 -40.54 9.35
C LEU A 163 30.52 -39.25 9.25
N ALA A 164 29.24 -39.37 8.92
CA ALA A 164 28.33 -38.24 8.65
C ALA A 164 28.40 -37.11 9.71
N ASN A 165 28.36 -37.45 11.00
CA ASN A 165 28.40 -36.44 12.09
C ASN A 165 29.72 -35.66 12.19
N ASN A 166 30.78 -36.09 11.50
CA ASN A 166 32.08 -35.42 11.46
C ASN A 166 32.42 -34.92 10.03
N ALA A 167 31.50 -35.02 9.08
CA ALA A 167 31.63 -34.45 7.76
C ALA A 167 31.73 -32.91 7.85
N PRO A 168 32.21 -32.22 6.80
CA PRO A 168 32.35 -30.77 6.82
C PRO A 168 31.05 -30.04 7.22
N THR A 169 31.21 -28.94 7.95
CA THR A 169 30.11 -28.05 8.36
C THR A 169 30.38 -26.65 7.85
N LEU A 170 29.42 -26.05 7.16
CA LEU A 170 29.41 -24.64 6.79
C LEU A 170 28.79 -23.83 7.92
N HIS A 171 29.52 -22.84 8.41
CA HIS A 171 29.06 -21.86 9.37
C HIS A 171 28.91 -20.50 8.68
N ILE A 172 27.77 -19.84 8.87
CA ILE A 172 27.52 -18.50 8.34
C ILE A 172 26.86 -17.65 9.43
N GLU A 173 27.44 -16.48 9.68
CA GLU A 173 26.86 -15.40 10.48
C GLU A 173 26.36 -14.31 9.53
N TYR A 174 25.12 -13.85 9.70
CA TYR A 174 24.52 -12.85 8.82
C TYR A 174 23.52 -11.96 9.55
N THR A 175 23.19 -10.82 8.96
CA THR A 175 21.98 -10.06 9.29
C THR A 175 20.99 -10.16 8.16
N LEU A 176 19.70 -10.07 8.48
CA LEU A 176 18.64 -9.97 7.47
C LEU A 176 18.94 -8.80 6.50
N PRO A 177 18.51 -8.91 5.23
CA PRO A 177 18.65 -7.82 4.28
C PRO A 177 18.00 -6.57 4.86
N VAL A 178 18.81 -5.54 5.09
CA VAL A 178 18.29 -4.20 5.28
C VAL A 178 18.15 -3.65 3.87
N VAL A 179 16.92 -3.37 3.45
CA VAL A 179 16.72 -2.56 2.25
C VAL A 179 17.03 -1.13 2.67
N VAL A 180 18.32 -0.81 2.68
CA VAL A 180 18.77 0.57 2.72
C VAL A 180 18.57 1.07 1.30
N VAL A 181 17.43 1.73 1.05
CA VAL A 181 17.44 2.76 0.00
C VAL A 181 18.55 3.70 0.43
N GLU A 182 19.60 3.88 -0.38
CA GLU A 182 20.81 4.58 0.05
C GLU A 182 20.46 5.88 0.80
N ASP A 183 21.20 6.16 1.88
CA ASP A 183 21.10 7.44 2.56
C ASP A 183 21.15 8.57 1.52
N PRO A 184 20.27 9.57 1.57
CA PRO A 184 20.77 10.90 1.29
C PRO A 184 21.79 11.14 2.40
N VAL A 185 23.06 10.84 2.10
CA VAL A 185 24.19 11.56 2.67
C VAL A 185 23.73 13.01 2.77
N ILE A 186 23.89 13.66 3.92
CA ILE A 186 23.57 15.08 4.14
C ILE A 186 23.91 15.85 2.86
N GLU A 187 22.91 16.06 1.98
CA GLU A 187 23.19 16.51 0.63
C GLU A 187 23.49 17.99 0.75
N MET A 188 24.77 18.33 0.68
CA MET A 188 25.15 19.69 0.34
C MET A 188 24.65 19.90 -1.08
N VAL A 189 23.71 20.83 -1.26
CA VAL A 189 23.33 21.23 -2.61
C VAL A 189 24.48 22.08 -3.13
N SER A 190 25.43 21.44 -3.80
CA SER A 190 26.55 22.12 -4.46
C SER A 190 26.01 22.81 -5.71
N TYR A 191 26.19 24.14 -5.75
CA TYR A 191 25.89 24.95 -6.93
C TYR A 191 27.14 25.18 -7.77
N GLU A 192 28.32 25.07 -7.17
CA GLU A 192 29.61 25.21 -7.84
C GLU A 192 30.74 24.63 -6.97
N ASP A 193 31.42 23.60 -7.49
CA ASP A 193 32.63 23.00 -6.90
C ASP A 193 33.84 22.99 -7.86
N ALA A 194 33.68 23.56 -9.06
CA ALA A 194 34.65 23.64 -10.15
C ALA A 194 35.27 22.32 -10.63
N GLU A 195 34.89 21.15 -10.11
CA GLU A 195 35.53 19.87 -10.44
C GLU A 195 35.02 19.26 -11.76
N ASP A 196 33.93 19.80 -12.30
CA ASP A 196 33.39 19.46 -13.63
C ASP A 196 34.19 20.06 -14.81
N GLU A 197 35.20 20.88 -14.51
CA GLU A 197 36.03 21.61 -15.47
C GLU A 197 35.29 22.67 -16.31
N ASP A 198 34.07 23.06 -15.93
CA ASP A 198 33.27 24.03 -16.65
C ASP A 198 32.98 25.32 -15.86
N THR A 199 32.20 26.22 -16.46
CA THR A 199 31.78 27.49 -15.84
C THR A 199 30.28 27.73 -16.07
N VAL A 200 29.52 26.66 -16.29
CA VAL A 200 28.09 26.71 -16.56
C VAL A 200 27.38 27.29 -15.34
N GLY A 201 26.31 28.06 -15.57
CA GLY A 201 25.59 28.77 -14.50
C GLY A 201 26.18 30.13 -14.11
N TRP A 202 27.47 30.40 -14.41
CA TRP A 202 28.05 31.73 -14.19
C TRP A 202 27.78 32.69 -15.35
N THR A 203 27.46 33.94 -15.00
CA THR A 203 27.29 35.04 -15.93
C THR A 203 28.06 36.27 -15.47
N ILE A 204 28.59 37.06 -16.42
CA ILE A 204 29.17 38.37 -16.11
C ILE A 204 28.00 39.36 -15.96
N TYR A 205 27.66 39.67 -14.71
CA TYR A 205 26.57 40.58 -14.35
C TYR A 205 26.92 42.04 -14.65
N ASP A 206 28.16 42.47 -14.38
CA ASP A 206 28.64 43.82 -14.71
C ASP A 206 30.04 43.76 -15.35
N ASN A 207 30.10 44.11 -16.64
CA ASN A 207 31.32 44.14 -17.44
C ASN A 207 31.83 45.58 -17.68
N SER A 208 31.58 46.53 -16.76
CA SER A 208 32.08 47.90 -16.85
C SER A 208 33.15 48.21 -15.77
N PRO A 209 34.39 48.58 -16.14
CA PRO A 209 34.97 48.59 -17.49
C PRO A 209 35.04 47.19 -18.13
N THR A 210 35.11 47.15 -19.45
CA THR A 210 35.16 45.89 -20.22
C THR A 210 36.45 45.10 -19.94
N GLY A 211 36.32 43.78 -19.92
CA GLY A 211 37.44 42.84 -19.75
C GLY A 211 37.26 41.81 -18.63
N ALA A 212 36.06 41.70 -18.06
CA ALA A 212 35.74 40.66 -17.09
C ALA A 212 35.75 39.26 -17.74
N THR A 213 36.26 38.26 -17.04
CA THR A 213 36.32 36.85 -17.46
C THR A 213 36.00 35.91 -16.30
N ILE A 214 35.39 34.77 -16.61
CA ILE A 214 35.17 33.64 -15.71
C ILE A 214 35.92 32.45 -16.30
N THR A 215 36.75 31.78 -15.52
CA THR A 215 37.53 30.62 -15.98
C THR A 215 37.67 29.58 -14.89
N ASN A 216 37.48 28.31 -15.22
CA ASN A 216 37.83 27.18 -14.37
C ASN A 216 39.35 26.88 -14.46
N VAL A 217 40.05 26.87 -13.33
CA VAL A 217 41.51 26.68 -13.26
C VAL A 217 41.91 25.78 -12.11
N TYR A 218 42.99 25.01 -12.27
CA TYR A 218 43.58 24.25 -11.15
C TYR A 218 44.39 25.19 -10.23
N ASP A 219 44.07 25.19 -8.94
CA ASP A 219 44.75 25.99 -7.91
C ASP A 219 45.68 25.09 -7.07
N GLY A 220 46.99 25.29 -7.21
CA GLY A 220 47.98 24.47 -6.50
C GLY A 220 48.04 24.70 -4.99
N ASP A 221 47.56 25.84 -4.48
CA ASP A 221 47.54 26.12 -3.04
C ASP A 221 46.34 25.40 -2.36
N ARG A 222 45.27 25.17 -3.12
CA ARG A 222 44.08 24.42 -2.68
C ARG A 222 44.15 22.93 -2.99
N GLY A 223 44.83 22.55 -4.08
CA GLY A 223 44.94 21.18 -4.54
C GLY A 223 43.74 20.70 -5.39
N SER A 224 42.83 21.61 -5.77
CA SER A 224 41.57 21.37 -6.47
C SER A 224 41.40 22.34 -7.66
N ARG A 225 40.38 22.11 -8.50
CA ARG A 225 39.93 23.12 -9.46
C ARG A 225 39.09 24.18 -8.77
N VAL A 226 39.05 25.38 -9.34
CA VAL A 226 38.34 26.54 -8.78
C VAL A 226 37.83 27.46 -9.88
N ILE A 227 36.80 28.25 -9.58
CA ILE A 227 36.33 29.32 -10.45
C ILE A 227 37.15 30.59 -10.20
N GLU A 228 37.86 31.04 -11.22
CA GLU A 228 38.62 32.29 -11.22
C GLU A 228 37.83 33.41 -11.91
N LEU A 229 37.50 34.44 -11.13
CA LEU A 229 36.84 35.66 -11.57
C LEU A 229 37.87 36.77 -11.74
N LYS A 230 38.02 37.32 -12.94
CA LYS A 230 39.07 38.30 -13.28
C LYS A 230 38.50 39.52 -14.00
N GLY A 231 38.73 40.70 -13.45
CA GLY A 231 38.36 41.97 -14.06
C GLY A 231 38.98 43.20 -13.39
N SER A 232 38.33 44.34 -13.52
CA SER A 232 38.65 45.62 -12.89
C SER A 232 38.19 45.68 -11.43
N ARG A 233 38.54 44.67 -10.64
CA ARG A 233 38.24 44.57 -9.21
C ARG A 233 36.73 44.61 -8.92
N LYS A 234 36.31 45.25 -7.82
CA LYS A 234 34.90 45.48 -7.43
C LYS A 234 34.06 46.27 -8.45
N SER A 235 34.65 46.81 -9.51
CA SER A 235 33.86 47.44 -10.58
C SER A 235 33.14 46.40 -11.46
N ASN A 236 33.64 45.17 -11.52
CA ASN A 236 32.96 44.09 -12.24
C ASN A 236 32.21 43.16 -11.28
N ALA A 237 31.16 42.53 -11.81
CA ALA A 237 30.32 41.59 -11.08
C ALA A 237 30.03 40.32 -11.87
N TYR A 238 29.89 39.22 -11.13
CA TYR A 238 29.67 37.87 -11.63
C TYR A 238 28.53 37.26 -10.82
N GLN A 239 27.69 36.46 -11.47
CA GLN A 239 26.51 35.90 -10.83
C GLN A 239 26.34 34.44 -11.21
N LEU A 240 26.02 33.63 -10.20
CA LEU A 240 25.63 32.24 -10.29
C LEU A 240 24.16 32.16 -9.83
N GLY A 241 23.28 31.70 -10.72
CA GLY A 241 21.82 31.75 -10.53
C GLY A 241 21.18 33.12 -10.81
N THR A 242 19.87 33.26 -10.65
CA THR A 242 19.13 34.53 -10.90
C THR A 242 18.13 34.84 -9.77
N PRO A 243 17.69 36.09 -9.58
CA PRO A 243 16.67 36.41 -8.57
C PRO A 243 15.32 35.69 -8.76
N SER A 244 14.98 35.30 -9.99
CA SER A 244 13.77 34.56 -10.37
C SER A 244 13.92 33.91 -11.75
N GLY A 245 13.01 33.00 -12.11
CA GLY A 245 13.00 32.29 -13.40
C GLY A 245 13.67 30.92 -13.36
N GLU A 246 13.84 30.30 -14.52
CA GLU A 246 14.38 28.92 -14.65
C GLU A 246 15.84 28.79 -14.20
N GLU A 247 16.63 29.88 -14.30
CA GLU A 247 18.03 29.91 -13.84
C GLU A 247 18.17 30.22 -12.34
N ALA A 248 17.07 30.42 -11.61
CA ALA A 248 17.12 30.61 -10.16
C ALA A 248 17.31 29.27 -9.45
N TRP A 249 18.12 29.26 -8.40
CA TRP A 249 18.37 28.05 -7.60
C TRP A 249 17.10 27.48 -6.96
N ASN A 250 16.11 28.34 -6.66
CA ASN A 250 14.83 27.98 -6.07
C ASN A 250 14.94 27.04 -4.85
N ASN A 251 16.00 27.17 -4.04
CA ASN A 251 16.16 26.36 -2.83
C ASN A 251 15.19 26.87 -1.76
N LYS A 252 14.13 26.11 -1.50
CA LYS A 252 13.08 26.44 -0.53
C LYS A 252 13.35 25.87 0.86
N ILE A 253 14.36 25.03 1.04
CA ILE A 253 14.52 24.17 2.23
C ILE A 253 15.70 24.66 3.09
N ASP A 254 16.90 24.72 2.54
CA ASP A 254 18.09 25.05 3.31
C ASP A 254 18.22 26.57 3.52
N ARG A 255 18.80 26.98 4.65
CA ARG A 255 18.99 28.40 5.02
C ARG A 255 20.43 28.75 5.34
N THR A 256 21.35 27.81 5.21
CA THR A 256 22.77 28.04 5.46
C THR A 256 23.53 28.00 4.15
N LEU A 257 24.17 29.11 3.79
CA LEU A 257 25.03 29.21 2.63
C LEU A 257 26.49 29.06 3.06
N GLN A 258 27.21 28.18 2.39
CA GLN A 258 28.66 28.03 2.50
C GLN A 258 29.33 28.42 1.18
N TRP A 259 30.49 29.06 1.28
CA TRP A 259 31.39 29.23 0.14
C TRP A 259 32.84 29.34 0.61
N SER A 260 33.74 28.83 -0.22
CA SER A 260 35.17 29.06 -0.10
C SER A 260 35.63 30.15 -1.07
N MET A 261 36.55 31.02 -0.63
CA MET A 261 37.13 32.03 -1.50
C MET A 261 38.59 32.36 -1.16
N ASN A 262 39.34 32.77 -2.18
CA ASN A 262 40.65 33.40 -2.08
C ASN A 262 40.62 34.75 -2.81
N ILE A 263 40.56 35.83 -2.04
CA ILE A 263 40.50 37.20 -2.54
C ILE A 263 41.47 38.09 -1.76
N ASN A 264 42.16 39.00 -2.45
CA ASN A 264 43.14 39.91 -1.85
C ASN A 264 42.78 41.39 -2.01
N GLU A 265 41.52 41.67 -2.29
CA GLU A 265 41.02 43.01 -2.56
C GLU A 265 39.65 43.26 -1.95
N THR A 266 39.18 44.50 -2.07
CA THR A 266 37.84 44.86 -1.62
C THR A 266 36.80 44.18 -2.50
N PHE A 267 35.90 43.43 -1.89
CA PHE A 267 34.84 42.70 -2.58
C PHE A 267 33.44 43.02 -2.03
N LYS A 268 32.42 42.42 -2.62
CA LYS A 268 31.11 42.20 -2.03
C LYS A 268 30.51 40.90 -2.57
N VAL A 269 30.14 39.98 -1.70
CA VAL A 269 29.40 38.76 -2.04
C VAL A 269 27.94 38.97 -1.68
N TYR A 270 27.00 38.41 -2.42
CA TYR A 270 25.57 38.46 -2.13
C TYR A 270 24.98 37.06 -2.13
N ALA A 271 24.18 36.75 -1.12
CA ALA A 271 23.11 35.77 -1.22
C ALA A 271 21.83 36.49 -1.71
N ILE A 272 21.23 35.96 -2.78
CA ILE A 272 19.99 36.47 -3.35
C ILE A 272 18.85 35.62 -2.81
N VAL A 273 17.97 36.22 -2.01
CA VAL A 273 16.88 35.49 -1.35
C VAL A 273 15.54 36.11 -1.71
N ASN A 274 14.55 35.27 -1.98
CA ASN A 274 13.17 35.69 -2.09
C ASN A 274 12.52 35.58 -0.71
N THR A 275 11.84 36.63 -0.26
CA THR A 275 11.20 36.65 1.07
C THR A 275 9.72 37.01 0.96
N THR A 276 8.97 36.85 2.05
CA THR A 276 7.57 37.27 2.14
C THR A 276 7.33 38.74 1.79
N ASN A 277 8.36 39.59 1.90
CA ASN A 277 8.30 41.02 1.56
C ASN A 277 9.10 41.37 0.29
N GLY A 278 9.25 40.39 -0.63
CA GLY A 278 9.96 40.52 -1.91
C GLY A 278 11.46 40.25 -1.81
N VAL A 279 12.16 40.30 -2.95
CA VAL A 279 13.58 39.95 -3.03
C VAL A 279 14.44 40.78 -2.06
N ARG A 280 15.35 40.13 -1.36
CA ARG A 280 16.39 40.73 -0.53
C ARG A 280 17.78 40.28 -0.99
N TYR A 281 18.74 41.15 -0.74
CA TYR A 281 20.14 40.91 -1.04
C TYR A 281 20.95 40.96 0.25
N ILE A 282 21.34 39.80 0.77
CA ILE A 282 22.19 39.71 1.96
C ILE A 282 23.63 39.77 1.48
N SER A 283 24.32 40.86 1.78
CA SER A 283 25.65 41.14 1.25
C SER A 283 26.75 40.99 2.30
N TYR A 284 27.83 40.31 1.94
CA TYR A 284 28.99 40.06 2.77
C TYR A 284 30.19 40.84 2.26
N THR A 285 30.86 41.55 3.17
CA THR A 285 32.02 42.40 2.85
C THR A 285 33.14 42.23 3.87
N HIS A 286 34.36 42.62 3.51
CA HIS A 286 35.50 42.66 4.45
C HIS A 286 35.38 43.69 5.60
N ASN A 287 34.31 44.48 5.67
CA ASN A 287 34.15 45.46 6.74
C ASN A 287 33.95 44.74 8.09
N THR A 288 34.23 45.44 9.21
CA THR A 288 34.01 44.94 10.58
C THR A 288 32.70 45.42 11.22
N VAL A 289 31.93 46.21 10.50
CA VAL A 289 30.68 46.83 10.98
C VAL A 289 29.53 46.38 10.08
N ASN A 290 28.47 45.85 10.67
CA ASN A 290 27.22 45.53 9.98
C ASN A 290 26.39 46.80 9.75
N GLY A 291 25.56 46.81 8.71
CA GLY A 291 24.66 47.92 8.44
C GLY A 291 23.62 47.64 7.36
N SER A 292 22.47 48.30 7.45
CA SER A 292 21.43 48.28 6.43
C SER A 292 21.55 49.53 5.54
N PHE A 293 21.45 49.36 4.22
CA PHE A 293 21.44 50.45 3.24
C PHE A 293 20.24 50.30 2.31
N ASN A 294 19.39 51.33 2.25
CA ASN A 294 18.44 51.49 1.16
C ASN A 294 19.21 52.02 -0.06
N GLY A 295 19.34 51.21 -1.11
CA GLY A 295 19.94 51.63 -2.37
C GLY A 295 19.12 52.72 -3.07
N PHE A 296 19.76 53.55 -3.91
CA PHE A 296 19.09 54.54 -4.76
C PHE A 296 18.14 53.91 -5.82
N ASP A 297 18.11 52.59 -5.94
CA ASP A 297 17.35 51.79 -6.92
C ASP A 297 16.10 51.09 -6.34
N GLY A 298 15.82 51.25 -5.05
CA GLY A 298 14.71 50.56 -4.38
C GLY A 298 15.00 49.11 -3.98
N SER A 299 16.25 48.63 -4.07
CA SER A 299 16.65 47.32 -3.54
C SER A 299 17.00 47.40 -2.04
N ASN A 300 16.37 46.53 -1.22
CA ASN A 300 16.66 46.40 0.20
C ASN A 300 17.87 45.47 0.39
N THR A 301 19.06 46.05 0.58
CA THR A 301 20.33 45.33 0.79
C THR A 301 20.71 45.33 2.27
N ILE A 302 20.98 44.15 2.81
CA ILE A 302 21.57 43.97 4.15
C ILE A 302 23.08 43.80 3.99
N THR A 303 23.90 44.45 4.81
CA THR A 303 25.37 44.32 4.73
C THR A 303 25.93 43.77 6.04
N ILE A 304 26.61 42.64 5.93
CA ILE A 304 27.27 41.94 7.03
C ILE A 304 28.78 41.96 6.81
N GLY A 305 29.50 42.24 7.90
CA GLY A 305 30.95 42.27 7.93
C GLY A 305 31.55 40.90 8.23
N LEU A 306 32.39 40.40 7.32
CA LEU A 306 33.22 39.20 7.53
C LEU A 306 34.56 39.52 8.23
N GLY A 307 34.86 40.81 8.41
CA GLY A 307 36.11 41.30 9.00
C GLY A 307 37.27 41.45 8.00
N ASP A 308 38.26 42.26 8.37
CA ASP A 308 39.37 42.63 7.48
C ASP A 308 40.22 41.44 7.02
N GLY A 309 40.22 40.36 7.80
CA GLY A 309 40.91 39.10 7.46
C GLY A 309 40.35 38.41 6.22
N ALA A 310 39.12 38.74 5.80
CA ALA A 310 38.43 38.11 4.67
C ALA A 310 39.06 38.42 3.29
N LYS A 311 39.99 39.38 3.21
CA LYS A 311 40.69 39.77 1.96
C LYS A 311 42.21 39.60 2.04
N ASN A 312 42.68 38.60 2.78
CA ASN A 312 44.11 38.40 3.02
C ASN A 312 44.85 37.66 1.90
N GLY A 313 44.17 37.26 0.82
CA GLY A 313 44.77 36.51 -0.29
C GLY A 313 45.10 35.06 0.02
N THR A 314 44.39 34.45 0.98
CA THR A 314 44.46 33.02 1.29
C THR A 314 43.06 32.42 1.22
N TRP A 315 42.97 31.10 0.99
CA TRP A 315 41.69 30.38 1.01
C TRP A 315 41.02 30.44 2.38
N GLN A 316 39.75 30.82 2.39
CA GLN A 316 38.90 30.86 3.57
C GLN A 316 37.49 30.38 3.21
N THR A 317 36.87 29.67 4.13
CA THR A 317 35.48 29.20 4.01
C THR A 317 34.59 30.00 4.95
N PHE A 318 33.47 30.45 4.43
CA PHE A 318 32.46 31.18 5.18
C PHE A 318 31.16 30.38 5.16
N THR A 319 30.55 30.23 6.33
CA THR A 319 29.27 29.54 6.52
C THR A 319 28.32 30.53 7.21
N ARG A 320 27.18 30.83 6.59
CA ARG A 320 26.24 31.86 7.06
C ARG A 320 24.81 31.35 7.10
N ASN A 321 24.14 31.54 8.24
CA ASN A 321 22.70 31.34 8.35
C ASN A 321 21.99 32.58 7.80
N LEU A 322 21.36 32.43 6.65
CA LEU A 322 20.71 33.52 5.93
C LEU A 322 19.46 34.04 6.65
N GLU A 323 18.75 33.17 7.39
CA GLU A 323 17.56 33.57 8.16
C GLU A 323 17.96 34.41 9.37
N GLU A 324 19.00 34.02 10.08
CA GLU A 324 19.57 34.80 11.19
C GLU A 324 20.12 36.15 10.70
N ASP A 325 20.84 36.12 9.57
CA ASP A 325 21.38 37.31 8.92
C ASP A 325 20.29 38.28 8.43
N LEU A 326 19.14 37.74 8.01
CA LEU A 326 17.96 38.52 7.63
C LEU A 326 17.25 39.09 8.86
N ALA A 327 17.01 38.27 9.89
CA ALA A 327 16.19 38.60 11.05
C ALA A 327 16.72 39.79 11.86
N GLU A 328 18.04 40.02 11.86
CA GLU A 328 18.64 41.18 12.54
C GLU A 328 18.15 42.53 11.95
N TYR A 329 17.77 42.55 10.66
CA TYR A 329 17.46 43.79 9.94
C TYR A 329 16.05 43.82 9.32
N ASP A 330 15.43 42.67 9.09
CA ASP A 330 14.06 42.52 8.58
C ASP A 330 13.36 41.35 9.32
N PRO A 331 13.14 41.47 10.64
CA PRO A 331 12.63 40.39 11.50
C PRO A 331 11.19 39.94 11.17
N THR A 332 10.50 40.71 10.31
CA THR A 332 9.13 40.41 9.87
C THR A 332 9.09 39.66 8.54
N SER A 333 10.22 39.51 7.87
CA SER A 333 10.34 38.77 6.62
C SER A 333 10.86 37.36 6.87
N ALA A 334 10.28 36.38 6.18
CA ALA A 334 10.78 35.01 6.16
C ALA A 334 11.33 34.67 4.77
N ILE A 335 12.44 33.93 4.68
CA ILE A 335 12.98 33.48 3.39
C ILE A 335 12.09 32.37 2.82
N LEU A 336 11.54 32.62 1.62
CA LEU A 336 10.79 31.67 0.83
C LEU A 336 11.71 30.79 -0.03
N SER A 337 12.79 31.38 -0.56
CA SER A 337 13.82 30.62 -1.29
C SER A 337 15.16 31.35 -1.39
N VAL A 338 16.25 30.59 -1.49
CA VAL A 338 17.58 31.08 -1.89
C VAL A 338 17.76 30.83 -3.39
N ASN A 339 18.05 31.89 -4.13
CA ASN A 339 17.91 31.90 -5.60
C ASN A 339 19.23 32.11 -6.35
N GLY A 340 20.27 32.61 -5.69
CA GLY A 340 21.56 32.79 -6.34
C GLY A 340 22.64 33.44 -5.49
N PHE A 341 23.81 33.54 -6.09
CA PHE A 341 25.05 34.06 -5.51
C PHE A 341 25.67 35.09 -6.46
N ARG A 342 26.05 36.26 -5.94
CA ARG A 342 26.69 37.31 -6.76
C ARG A 342 27.95 37.85 -6.13
N VAL A 343 29.00 38.00 -6.93
CA VAL A 343 30.30 38.52 -6.50
C VAL A 343 30.62 39.82 -7.24
N TYR A 344 30.95 40.87 -6.49
CA TYR A 344 31.69 42.03 -7.00
C TYR A 344 33.14 41.94 -6.51
N GLY A 345 34.08 41.79 -7.42
CA GLY A 345 35.50 41.58 -7.10
C GLY A 345 36.18 40.56 -8.02
N SER A 346 37.49 40.56 -8.02
CA SER A 346 38.34 39.58 -8.70
C SER A 346 39.03 38.68 -7.68
N GLY A 347 38.93 37.37 -7.85
CA GLY A 347 39.39 36.36 -6.91
C GLY A 347 39.04 34.95 -7.37
N ARG A 348 39.29 33.96 -6.51
CA ARG A 348 38.94 32.57 -6.75
C ARG A 348 37.87 32.11 -5.77
N PHE A 349 36.94 31.30 -6.25
CA PHE A 349 35.77 30.81 -5.51
C PHE A 349 35.61 29.32 -5.75
N ASP A 350 35.12 28.62 -4.73
CA ASP A 350 34.88 27.18 -4.75
C ASP A 350 33.92 26.80 -3.61
N ASP A 351 33.41 25.56 -3.59
CA ASP A 351 32.43 25.02 -2.63
C ASP A 351 31.22 25.94 -2.36
N ILE A 352 30.60 26.51 -3.41
CA ILE A 352 29.39 27.32 -3.21
C ILE A 352 28.21 26.38 -3.06
N GLU A 353 27.76 26.18 -1.83
CA GLU A 353 26.78 25.15 -1.50
C GLU A 353 25.81 25.59 -0.41
N MET A 354 24.62 24.99 -0.42
CA MET A 354 23.71 25.09 0.71
C MET A 354 23.95 23.92 1.66
N VAL A 355 24.17 24.23 2.93
CA VAL A 355 24.48 23.25 3.98
C VAL A 355 23.22 22.95 4.78
N ALA A 356 22.81 21.68 4.81
CA ALA A 356 21.75 21.21 5.68
C ALA A 356 22.21 21.23 7.15
N ILE A 357 21.43 21.89 8.02
CA ILE A 357 21.62 21.88 9.49
C ILE A 357 20.36 21.29 10.12
N PRO A 358 20.43 20.53 11.24
CA PRO A 358 19.26 20.10 11.99
C PRO A 358 18.33 21.28 12.31
N THR A 359 17.02 21.12 12.08
CA THR A 359 15.97 22.10 12.38
C THR A 359 15.74 22.12 13.90
N PRO A 360 16.28 23.08 14.67
CA PRO A 360 16.36 22.95 16.14
C PRO A 360 15.02 23.03 16.89
N ASN A 361 13.91 23.27 16.17
CA ASN A 361 12.56 23.47 16.72
C ASN A 361 11.52 22.48 16.17
N ASP A 362 11.95 21.55 15.31
CA ASP A 362 11.07 20.53 14.77
C ASP A 362 10.91 19.39 15.79
N ILE A 363 9.66 19.02 16.07
CA ILE A 363 9.26 18.03 17.09
C ILE A 363 8.25 17.01 16.55
N GLU A 364 7.79 17.14 15.31
CA GLU A 364 6.82 16.22 14.71
C GLU A 364 7.56 15.13 13.95
N ALA A 365 7.08 13.89 14.04
CA ALA A 365 7.70 12.77 13.31
C ALA A 365 7.07 12.61 11.92
N PRO A 366 7.80 12.11 10.91
CA PRO A 366 7.25 11.88 9.59
C PRO A 366 6.04 10.92 9.61
N VAL A 367 5.06 11.14 8.76
CA VAL A 367 3.92 10.23 8.56
C VAL A 367 4.26 9.22 7.47
N ILE A 368 4.17 7.91 7.76
CA ILE A 368 4.48 6.82 6.82
C ILE A 368 3.19 6.22 6.26
N THR A 369 3.08 6.16 4.94
CA THR A 369 2.00 5.48 4.19
C THR A 369 2.57 4.29 3.43
N LEU A 370 2.07 3.08 3.68
CA LEU A 370 2.51 1.87 2.96
C LEU A 370 2.03 1.87 1.51
N ASN A 371 2.88 1.49 0.57
CA ASN A 371 2.44 1.25 -0.80
C ASN A 371 1.72 -0.09 -0.86
N GLY A 372 0.40 -0.11 -0.98
CA GLY A 372 -0.37 -1.34 -0.95
C GLY A 372 -0.45 -1.97 0.45
N ASN A 373 -1.12 -3.12 0.50
CA ASN A 373 -1.63 -3.76 1.70
C ASN A 373 -0.65 -3.88 2.89
N GLU A 374 -1.11 -3.51 4.10
CA GLU A 374 -0.42 -3.77 5.38
C GLU A 374 -0.35 -5.26 5.78
N LEU A 375 -1.07 -6.14 5.07
CA LEU A 375 -1.19 -7.57 5.30
C LEU A 375 -1.16 -8.28 3.95
N LEU A 376 -0.17 -9.13 3.75
CA LEU A 376 -0.01 -9.96 2.56
C LEU A 376 -0.08 -11.43 2.94
N ASN A 377 -0.70 -12.24 2.08
CA ASN A 377 -0.72 -13.70 2.24
C ASN A 377 0.04 -14.33 1.08
N LEU A 378 0.96 -15.24 1.39
CA LEU A 378 1.78 -15.95 0.43
C LEU A 378 1.60 -17.45 0.64
N SER A 379 1.64 -18.20 -0.46
CA SER A 379 1.78 -19.64 -0.39
C SER A 379 3.17 -20.03 0.13
N LEU A 380 3.28 -21.17 0.82
CA LEU A 380 4.55 -21.73 1.23
C LEU A 380 5.47 -21.92 0.01
N ASN A 381 6.68 -21.37 0.10
CA ASN A 381 7.68 -21.23 -0.97
C ASN A 381 7.30 -20.26 -2.10
N GLY A 382 6.28 -19.42 -1.90
CA GLY A 382 5.94 -18.33 -2.81
C GLY A 382 7.02 -17.23 -2.84
N SER A 383 6.91 -16.32 -3.80
CA SER A 383 7.76 -15.14 -3.91
C SER A 383 7.18 -13.99 -3.09
N TYR A 384 8.03 -13.34 -2.29
CA TYR A 384 7.70 -12.07 -1.64
C TYR A 384 8.34 -10.91 -2.40
N GLU A 385 7.52 -9.94 -2.82
CA GLU A 385 7.97 -8.67 -3.38
C GLU A 385 7.64 -7.54 -2.41
N GLU A 386 8.64 -6.71 -2.10
CA GLU A 386 8.47 -5.55 -1.23
C GLU A 386 7.85 -4.40 -2.03
N LEU A 387 6.71 -3.87 -1.55
CA LEU A 387 5.97 -2.80 -2.22
C LEU A 387 6.48 -1.39 -1.81
N GLY A 388 7.20 -1.29 -0.70
CA GLY A 388 7.73 -0.04 -0.17
C GLY A 388 6.69 0.80 0.59
N ALA A 389 7.06 2.03 0.91
CA ALA A 389 6.24 3.03 1.58
C ALA A 389 6.73 4.44 1.23
N VAL A 390 5.89 5.45 1.43
CA VAL A 390 6.24 6.88 1.32
C VAL A 390 6.15 7.50 2.72
N ALA A 391 7.08 8.38 3.07
CA ALA A 391 6.96 9.19 4.29
C ALA A 391 6.96 10.68 3.97
N ILE A 392 6.11 11.44 4.66
CA ILE A 392 5.98 12.89 4.55
C ILE A 392 6.16 13.52 5.93
N ASP A 393 7.07 14.48 6.02
CA ASP A 393 7.32 15.35 7.16
C ASP A 393 6.73 16.73 6.90
N ASP A 394 6.30 17.43 7.96
CA ASP A 394 5.61 18.72 7.86
C ASP A 394 6.55 19.85 7.41
N ILE A 395 7.86 19.74 7.66
CA ILE A 395 8.87 20.75 7.31
C ILE A 395 9.68 20.33 6.08
N LEU A 396 10.09 19.07 5.99
CA LEU A 396 10.95 18.56 4.92
C LEU A 396 10.19 18.04 3.69
N GLY A 397 8.89 17.78 3.81
CA GLY A 397 8.15 17.07 2.78
C GLY A 397 8.57 15.60 2.72
N LYS A 398 8.91 15.06 1.54
CA LYS A 398 9.24 13.63 1.42
C LYS A 398 10.50 13.25 2.22
N VAL A 399 10.37 12.28 3.11
CA VAL A 399 11.46 11.72 3.93
C VAL A 399 11.71 10.25 3.53
N LYS A 400 12.97 9.83 3.64
CA LYS A 400 13.40 8.45 3.36
C LYS A 400 12.75 7.47 4.35
N VAL A 401 12.38 6.30 3.84
CA VAL A 401 11.89 5.17 4.65
C VAL A 401 12.92 4.05 4.67
N GLU A 402 13.32 3.64 5.87
CA GLU A 402 14.11 2.43 6.13
C GLU A 402 13.18 1.22 6.26
N ILE A 403 13.48 0.13 5.55
CA ILE A 403 12.64 -1.07 5.54
C ILE A 403 13.42 -2.26 6.10
N VAL A 404 12.90 -2.86 7.17
CA VAL A 404 13.43 -4.05 7.83
C VAL A 404 12.43 -5.19 7.66
N SER A 405 12.75 -6.15 6.78
CA SER A 405 11.89 -7.30 6.50
C SER A 405 12.38 -8.57 7.21
N THR A 406 11.45 -9.30 7.82
CA THR A 406 11.70 -10.61 8.45
C THR A 406 11.08 -11.79 7.69
N VAL A 407 10.52 -11.53 6.50
CA VAL A 407 9.70 -12.49 5.75
C VAL A 407 10.53 -13.70 5.32
N ASP A 408 10.09 -14.89 5.73
CA ASP A 408 10.64 -16.17 5.31
C ASP A 408 9.55 -17.03 4.66
N THR A 409 9.49 -17.01 3.34
CA THR A 409 8.46 -17.74 2.58
C THR A 409 8.66 -19.26 2.61
N ALA A 410 9.80 -19.77 3.10
CA ALA A 410 10.06 -21.20 3.22
C ALA A 410 9.49 -21.82 4.52
N ARG A 411 8.97 -21.00 5.43
CA ARG A 411 8.39 -21.44 6.70
C ARG A 411 7.01 -20.85 6.86
N GLU A 412 6.06 -21.67 7.26
CA GLU A 412 4.73 -21.17 7.63
C GLU A 412 4.84 -20.27 8.86
N GLY A 413 4.10 -19.16 8.85
CA GLY A 413 4.16 -18.20 9.93
C GLY A 413 3.72 -16.80 9.52
N SER A 414 3.69 -15.91 10.51
CA SER A 414 3.44 -14.49 10.33
C SER A 414 4.75 -13.73 10.52
N TYR A 415 5.11 -12.92 9.54
CA TYR A 415 6.35 -12.16 9.48
C TYR A 415 6.06 -10.68 9.45
N SER A 416 6.95 -9.87 10.02
CA SER A 416 6.84 -8.41 9.98
C SER A 416 7.83 -7.79 9.00
N VAL A 417 7.39 -6.72 8.37
CA VAL A 417 8.21 -5.74 7.67
C VAL A 417 7.98 -4.40 8.33
N ILE A 418 9.03 -3.83 8.91
CA ILE A 418 8.97 -2.57 9.65
C ILE A 418 9.51 -1.46 8.75
N TYR A 419 8.74 -0.39 8.61
CA TYR A 419 9.06 0.82 7.87
C TYR A 419 9.33 1.90 8.90
N THR A 420 10.51 2.51 8.87
CA THR A 420 10.90 3.56 9.81
C THR A 420 11.31 4.79 9.03
N ALA A 421 10.77 5.95 9.39
CA ALA A 421 11.19 7.23 8.85
C ALA A 421 11.70 8.11 9.99
N THR A 422 12.76 8.87 9.73
CA THR A 422 13.39 9.77 10.70
C THR A 422 13.71 11.08 10.00
N ASP A 423 13.25 12.19 10.55
CA ASP A 423 13.53 13.54 10.03
C ASP A 423 14.93 14.05 10.45
N ARG A 424 15.23 15.32 10.11
CA ARG A 424 16.52 15.96 10.44
C ARG A 424 16.62 16.43 11.90
N ALA A 425 15.52 16.53 12.64
CA ALA A 425 15.48 16.77 14.08
C ALA A 425 15.60 15.47 14.90
N ASN A 426 15.60 14.31 14.24
CA ASN A 426 15.58 12.96 14.79
C ASN A 426 14.23 12.57 15.41
N ASN A 427 13.12 13.20 15.03
CA ASN A 427 11.83 12.59 15.33
C ASN A 427 11.61 11.43 14.35
N SER A 428 10.95 10.38 14.83
CA SER A 428 10.85 9.14 14.07
C SER A 428 9.52 8.45 14.32
N SER A 429 8.99 7.85 13.25
CA SER A 429 7.80 7.04 13.26
C SER A 429 8.11 5.66 12.67
N SER A 430 7.23 4.69 12.93
CA SER A 430 7.32 3.39 12.29
C SER A 430 5.95 2.78 12.05
N VAL A 431 5.80 2.10 10.91
CA VAL A 431 4.62 1.32 10.51
C VAL A 431 5.06 -0.11 10.21
N THR A 432 4.18 -1.10 10.40
CA THR A 432 4.50 -2.51 10.15
C THR A 432 3.55 -3.12 9.12
N ARG A 433 4.10 -3.75 8.08
CA ARG A 433 3.39 -4.70 7.22
C ARG A 433 3.57 -6.11 7.76
N THR A 434 2.50 -6.87 7.79
CA THR A 434 2.49 -8.30 8.14
C THR A 434 2.44 -9.14 6.87
N VAL A 435 3.24 -10.20 6.79
CA VAL A 435 3.23 -11.17 5.69
C VAL A 435 3.03 -12.56 6.25
N ASN A 436 1.91 -13.20 5.90
CA ASN A 436 1.57 -14.55 6.34
C ASN A 436 1.93 -15.56 5.25
N VAL A 437 2.57 -16.66 5.63
CA VAL A 437 2.99 -17.73 4.73
C VAL A 437 2.27 -19.02 5.16
N SER A 438 1.57 -19.69 4.23
CA SER A 438 0.82 -20.93 4.51
C SER A 438 0.87 -21.93 3.35
N SER A 439 0.92 -23.24 3.65
CA SER A 439 0.83 -24.32 2.66
C SER A 439 -0.58 -24.51 2.10
N THR A 440 -1.60 -24.00 2.78
CA THR A 440 -2.96 -23.96 2.28
C THR A 440 -3.06 -22.80 1.31
N ASN A 441 -3.34 -23.07 0.02
CA ASN A 441 -3.62 -22.02 -0.93
C ASN A 441 -4.99 -21.38 -0.58
N LEU A 442 -4.96 -20.13 -0.12
CA LEU A 442 -6.09 -19.44 0.51
C LEU A 442 -7.12 -18.92 -0.49
N ASP A 443 -6.81 -19.00 -1.79
CA ASP A 443 -7.68 -18.58 -2.89
C ASP A 443 -8.99 -19.39 -2.99
N ASN A 444 -9.16 -20.49 -2.24
CA ASN A 444 -10.38 -21.34 -2.25
C ASN A 444 -11.10 -21.46 -0.89
N VAL A 445 -10.69 -20.71 0.14
CA VAL A 445 -11.29 -20.79 1.49
C VAL A 445 -12.28 -19.66 1.69
N ALA A 446 -13.54 -19.99 1.93
CA ALA A 446 -14.61 -19.00 2.10
C ALA A 446 -15.16 -18.95 3.54
N LEU A 447 -15.10 -20.06 4.26
CA LEU A 447 -15.69 -20.25 5.59
C LEU A 447 -14.70 -20.89 6.55
N ILE A 448 -14.83 -20.58 7.84
CA ILE A 448 -14.17 -21.29 8.94
C ILE A 448 -15.24 -21.74 9.93
N LEU A 449 -15.13 -22.97 10.43
CA LEU A 449 -16.02 -23.47 11.50
C LEU A 449 -15.65 -22.79 12.82
N ASN A 450 -16.57 -21.97 13.35
CA ASN A 450 -16.33 -21.17 14.55
C ASN A 450 -16.74 -21.90 15.83
N GLU A 451 -17.89 -22.56 15.83
CA GLU A 451 -18.43 -23.28 16.99
C GLU A 451 -19.40 -24.38 16.52
N TYR A 452 -19.50 -25.52 17.23
CA TYR A 452 -20.62 -26.45 17.04
C TYR A 452 -20.98 -27.19 18.31
N ASN A 453 -22.25 -27.59 18.43
CA ASN A 453 -22.72 -28.31 19.60
C ASN A 453 -22.45 -29.82 19.54
N ALA A 454 -21.70 -30.33 20.52
CA ALA A 454 -21.49 -31.77 20.74
C ALA A 454 -22.21 -32.29 21.99
N VAL A 455 -22.96 -31.45 22.72
CA VAL A 455 -23.64 -31.82 23.96
C VAL A 455 -24.75 -32.85 23.70
N ALA A 456 -24.73 -33.97 24.42
CA ALA A 456 -25.77 -34.99 24.32
C ALA A 456 -27.15 -34.44 24.74
N PRO A 457 -28.25 -34.91 24.12
CA PRO A 457 -29.59 -34.37 24.35
C PRO A 457 -30.09 -34.39 25.81
N ASP A 458 -29.52 -35.26 26.65
CA ASP A 458 -29.87 -35.42 28.07
C ASP A 458 -28.85 -34.80 29.03
N LYS A 459 -27.85 -34.07 28.52
CA LYS A 459 -26.77 -33.46 29.31
C LYS A 459 -26.80 -31.93 29.26
N GLN A 460 -26.30 -31.30 30.31
CA GLN A 460 -26.00 -29.87 30.33
C GLN A 460 -24.50 -29.65 30.15
N LEU A 461 -24.12 -28.43 29.79
CA LEU A 461 -22.74 -27.97 29.78
C LEU A 461 -22.03 -28.30 31.10
N LYS A 462 -20.81 -28.81 30.98
CA LYS A 462 -19.98 -29.28 32.11
C LYS A 462 -19.71 -28.17 33.13
N ASN A 463 -19.52 -28.56 34.39
CA ASN A 463 -19.14 -27.65 35.50
C ASN A 463 -20.08 -26.45 35.71
N SER A 464 -21.39 -26.65 35.52
CA SER A 464 -22.38 -25.57 35.55
C SER A 464 -22.08 -24.45 34.56
N GLY A 465 -21.51 -24.81 33.41
CA GLY A 465 -21.32 -23.94 32.26
C GLY A 465 -22.63 -23.31 31.78
N SER A 466 -22.54 -22.29 30.94
CA SER A 466 -23.70 -21.58 30.42
C SER A 466 -23.51 -21.15 28.99
N ASP A 467 -24.59 -21.19 28.22
CA ASP A 467 -24.70 -20.60 26.90
C ASP A 467 -25.32 -19.21 27.01
N ARG A 468 -24.77 -18.22 26.31
CA ARG A 468 -25.26 -16.84 26.35
C ARG A 468 -26.68 -16.70 25.77
N TYR A 469 -27.00 -17.50 24.76
CA TYR A 469 -28.28 -17.47 24.07
C TYR A 469 -29.27 -18.47 24.68
N PHE A 470 -28.87 -19.73 24.87
CA PHE A 470 -29.75 -20.80 25.35
C PHE A 470 -29.80 -20.94 26.89
N GLY A 471 -28.86 -20.36 27.62
CA GLY A 471 -28.75 -20.51 29.07
C GLY A 471 -28.24 -21.89 29.50
N GLN A 472 -28.86 -22.47 30.53
CA GLN A 472 -28.53 -23.80 31.05
C GLN A 472 -29.68 -24.79 30.78
N ILE A 473 -29.59 -25.50 29.65
CA ILE A 473 -30.60 -26.47 29.22
C ILE A 473 -29.96 -27.80 28.82
N ASN A 474 -30.75 -28.88 28.87
CA ASN A 474 -30.31 -30.18 28.37
C ASN A 474 -30.14 -30.13 26.84
N GLY A 475 -29.07 -30.74 26.32
CA GLY A 475 -28.72 -30.75 24.91
C GLY A 475 -28.22 -29.41 24.34
N ASN A 476 -28.10 -28.37 25.18
CA ASN A 476 -27.67 -27.03 24.78
C ASN A 476 -28.27 -26.48 23.47
N GLY A 477 -29.60 -26.61 23.29
CA GLY A 477 -30.30 -26.00 22.15
C GLY A 477 -30.39 -26.89 20.91
N GLY A 478 -30.12 -28.19 21.01
CA GLY A 478 -30.23 -29.12 19.88
C GLY A 478 -28.98 -29.12 19.00
N SER A 479 -29.09 -29.49 17.73
CA SER A 479 -27.93 -29.49 16.83
C SER A 479 -27.79 -28.13 16.17
N TRP A 480 -26.63 -27.51 16.32
CA TRP A 480 -26.29 -26.27 15.65
C TRP A 480 -24.78 -26.17 15.39
N MET A 481 -24.44 -25.42 14.34
CA MET A 481 -23.08 -25.03 13.99
C MET A 481 -23.04 -23.54 13.67
N GLU A 482 -21.86 -22.95 13.84
CA GLU A 482 -21.54 -21.57 13.57
C GLU A 482 -20.28 -21.50 12.73
N MET A 483 -20.29 -20.65 11.71
CA MET A 483 -19.16 -20.41 10.82
C MET A 483 -18.88 -18.92 10.71
N VAL A 484 -17.62 -18.55 10.49
CA VAL A 484 -17.25 -17.18 10.12
C VAL A 484 -16.93 -17.14 8.64
N VAL A 485 -17.49 -16.14 7.96
CA VAL A 485 -17.19 -15.83 6.57
C VAL A 485 -15.82 -15.17 6.50
N VAL A 486 -14.86 -15.82 5.86
CA VAL A 486 -13.48 -15.32 5.70
C VAL A 486 -13.08 -15.11 4.24
N GLY A 487 -13.86 -15.63 3.30
CA GLY A 487 -13.77 -15.24 1.89
C GLY A 487 -14.45 -13.91 1.66
N THR A 488 -14.05 -13.20 0.61
CA THR A 488 -14.77 -12.03 0.12
C THR A 488 -15.98 -12.49 -0.71
N HIS A 489 -17.16 -11.91 -0.43
CA HIS A 489 -18.40 -12.09 -1.20
C HIS A 489 -18.79 -13.56 -1.42
N VAL A 490 -18.93 -14.29 -0.32
CA VAL A 490 -19.20 -15.73 -0.34
C VAL A 490 -20.65 -15.97 -0.74
N ASN A 491 -20.84 -16.65 -1.87
CA ASN A 491 -22.13 -17.14 -2.31
C ASN A 491 -22.33 -18.60 -1.85
N LEU A 492 -23.30 -18.81 -0.97
CA LEU A 492 -23.68 -20.15 -0.49
C LEU A 492 -24.93 -20.71 -1.17
N CYS A 493 -25.60 -19.95 -2.03
CA CYS A 493 -26.81 -20.42 -2.70
C CYS A 493 -26.49 -21.67 -3.55
N GLY A 494 -27.19 -22.76 -3.27
CA GLY A 494 -26.97 -24.04 -3.95
C GLY A 494 -25.72 -24.81 -3.49
N ALA A 495 -24.95 -24.29 -2.53
CA ALA A 495 -23.87 -25.06 -1.91
C ALA A 495 -24.44 -26.26 -1.15
N THR A 496 -23.67 -27.35 -1.09
CA THR A 496 -24.05 -28.59 -0.42
C THR A 496 -23.38 -28.67 0.94
N LEU A 497 -24.17 -28.69 2.01
CA LEU A 497 -23.72 -29.02 3.36
C LEU A 497 -23.73 -30.54 3.54
N ARG A 498 -22.61 -31.10 4.04
CA ARG A 498 -22.50 -32.52 4.43
C ARG A 498 -21.98 -32.64 5.86
N ILE A 499 -22.56 -33.58 6.60
CA ILE A 499 -22.01 -34.06 7.87
C ILE A 499 -21.63 -35.52 7.64
N LYS A 500 -20.38 -35.87 7.97
CA LYS A 500 -19.85 -37.23 7.89
C LYS A 500 -19.52 -37.73 9.28
N GLU A 501 -19.71 -39.00 9.54
CA GLU A 501 -19.29 -39.67 10.77
C GLU A 501 -18.41 -40.87 10.39
N ALA A 502 -17.17 -40.89 10.89
CA ALA A 502 -16.14 -41.85 10.47
C ALA A 502 -16.01 -41.98 8.94
N GLY A 503 -16.10 -40.84 8.24
CA GLY A 503 -16.02 -40.73 6.78
C GLY A 503 -17.32 -41.06 6.01
N ASN A 504 -18.38 -41.52 6.67
CA ASN A 504 -19.67 -41.81 6.02
C ASN A 504 -20.63 -40.62 6.14
N VAL A 505 -21.23 -40.17 5.03
CA VAL A 505 -22.22 -39.09 5.03
C VAL A 505 -23.47 -39.51 5.82
N THR A 506 -23.74 -38.84 6.94
CA THR A 506 -24.92 -39.05 7.79
C THR A 506 -26.00 -37.99 7.55
N PHE A 507 -25.62 -36.82 7.07
CA PHE A 507 -26.52 -35.76 6.61
C PHE A 507 -25.98 -35.08 5.35
N GLU A 508 -26.89 -34.75 4.43
CA GLU A 508 -26.61 -33.89 3.29
C GLU A 508 -27.80 -32.95 3.06
N GLY A 509 -27.55 -31.70 2.70
CA GLY A 509 -28.59 -30.73 2.34
C GLY A 509 -28.04 -29.63 1.44
N THR A 510 -28.89 -29.10 0.56
CA THR A 510 -28.57 -27.97 -0.33
C THR A 510 -29.02 -26.66 0.31
N ILE A 511 -28.15 -25.67 0.39
CA ILE A 511 -28.47 -24.33 0.88
C ILE A 511 -29.44 -23.65 -0.11
N PRO A 512 -30.56 -23.08 0.36
CA PRO A 512 -31.60 -22.52 -0.50
C PRO A 512 -31.12 -21.30 -1.29
N GLN A 513 -31.87 -20.95 -2.34
CA GLN A 513 -31.67 -19.70 -3.07
C GLN A 513 -32.26 -18.56 -2.24
N HIS A 514 -31.39 -17.68 -1.71
CA HIS A 514 -31.79 -16.51 -0.95
C HIS A 514 -30.80 -15.37 -1.16
N VAL A 515 -31.30 -14.17 -1.39
CA VAL A 515 -30.49 -12.98 -1.71
C VAL A 515 -29.43 -12.68 -0.64
N GLN A 516 -29.73 -12.93 0.64
CA GLN A 516 -28.80 -12.74 1.76
C GLN A 516 -27.65 -13.77 1.79
N LEU A 517 -27.86 -14.97 1.23
CA LEU A 517 -26.85 -16.04 1.17
C LEU A 517 -26.00 -15.96 -0.10
N GLU A 518 -26.37 -15.10 -1.04
CA GLU A 518 -25.64 -14.87 -2.29
C GLU A 518 -24.42 -13.94 -2.10
N HIS A 519 -24.44 -13.11 -1.06
CA HIS A 519 -23.50 -12.00 -0.87
C HIS A 519 -23.01 -11.85 0.59
N LEU A 520 -22.53 -12.95 1.18
CA LEU A 520 -22.02 -12.88 2.55
C LEU A 520 -20.70 -12.10 2.59
N ARG A 521 -20.64 -11.10 3.48
CA ARG A 521 -19.45 -10.28 3.71
C ARG A 521 -18.49 -10.98 4.67
N ARG A 522 -17.21 -10.63 4.55
CA ARG A 522 -16.17 -11.09 5.48
C ARG A 522 -16.49 -10.64 6.91
N GLY A 523 -16.30 -11.50 7.89
CA GLY A 523 -16.60 -11.23 9.29
C GLY A 523 -18.06 -11.44 9.70
N THR A 524 -18.94 -11.84 8.77
CA THR A 524 -20.31 -12.32 9.09
C THR A 524 -20.24 -13.67 9.80
N ILE A 525 -20.98 -13.80 10.91
CA ILE A 525 -21.23 -15.06 11.62
C ILE A 525 -22.46 -15.72 10.97
N LEU A 526 -22.31 -16.94 10.47
CA LEU A 526 -23.38 -17.73 9.88
C LEU A 526 -23.70 -18.91 10.79
N THR A 527 -24.92 -18.98 11.32
CA THR A 527 -25.40 -20.11 12.13
C THR A 527 -26.35 -21.00 11.34
N ILE A 528 -26.29 -22.32 11.58
CA ILE A 528 -27.27 -23.29 11.09
C ILE A 528 -27.79 -24.09 12.29
N SER A 529 -29.10 -24.09 12.55
CA SER A 529 -29.72 -24.79 13.71
C SER A 529 -30.91 -25.66 13.32
N ASN A 530 -31.21 -26.70 14.11
CA ASN A 530 -32.43 -27.51 13.95
C ASN A 530 -33.63 -27.02 14.78
N GLU A 531 -33.39 -26.26 15.84
CA GLU A 531 -34.44 -25.63 16.64
C GLU A 531 -34.78 -24.22 16.11
N PRO A 532 -36.04 -23.76 16.25
CA PRO A 532 -36.42 -22.40 15.92
C PRO A 532 -35.73 -21.44 16.90
N THR A 533 -34.82 -20.63 16.36
CA THR A 533 -34.24 -19.49 17.08
C THR A 533 -35.11 -18.27 16.85
N ASN A 534 -35.06 -17.29 17.76
CA ASN A 534 -35.71 -15.99 17.53
C ASN A 534 -34.96 -15.14 16.50
N MET A 535 -33.82 -15.65 15.98
CA MET A 535 -33.04 -15.03 14.91
C MET A 535 -33.71 -15.38 13.58
N SER A 536 -34.58 -14.48 13.12
CA SER A 536 -35.17 -14.57 11.78
C SER A 536 -34.09 -14.32 10.73
N TYR A 537 -34.37 -14.65 9.47
CA TYR A 537 -33.60 -14.17 8.31
C TYR A 537 -33.75 -12.64 8.19
N ALA A 538 -33.10 -11.89 9.07
CA ALA A 538 -33.07 -10.45 9.02
C ALA A 538 -32.09 -10.02 7.92
N PRO A 539 -32.35 -8.91 7.22
CA PRO A 539 -31.34 -8.29 6.36
C PRO A 539 -30.08 -8.09 7.18
N PHE A 540 -28.95 -8.61 6.71
CA PHE A 540 -27.65 -8.30 7.26
C PHE A 540 -27.46 -6.77 7.16
N ASN A 541 -27.39 -6.10 8.30
CA ASN A 541 -27.03 -4.69 8.40
C ASN A 541 -25.56 -4.62 8.85
N PRO A 542 -24.60 -4.47 7.93
CA PRO A 542 -23.16 -4.45 8.24
C PRO A 542 -22.77 -3.35 9.23
N HIS A 543 -23.61 -2.33 9.39
CA HIS A 543 -23.31 -1.17 10.21
C HIS A 543 -24.28 -1.03 11.40
N GLY A 544 -25.11 -2.05 11.64
CA GLY A 544 -25.79 -2.30 12.92
C GLY A 544 -25.09 -3.42 13.69
N ASP A 545 -25.66 -3.85 14.81
CA ASP A 545 -25.16 -5.01 15.56
C ASP A 545 -25.44 -6.36 14.84
N ASP A 546 -26.01 -6.33 13.63
CA ASP A 546 -26.51 -7.50 12.88
C ASP A 546 -25.42 -8.15 12.00
N TRP A 547 -24.29 -8.53 12.61
CA TRP A 547 -23.22 -9.31 11.94
C TRP A 547 -23.46 -10.82 11.90
N VAL A 548 -24.73 -11.23 12.02
CA VAL A 548 -25.13 -12.60 12.26
C VAL A 548 -26.27 -12.95 11.31
N LEU A 549 -26.15 -14.09 10.61
CA LEU A 549 -27.21 -14.65 9.79
C LEU A 549 -27.52 -16.07 10.27
N ASN A 550 -28.81 -16.37 10.48
CA ASN A 550 -29.24 -17.68 10.94
C ASN A 550 -30.08 -18.41 9.90
N LEU A 551 -29.67 -19.64 9.55
CA LEU A 551 -30.41 -20.56 8.69
C LEU A 551 -31.00 -21.69 9.54
N ASN A 552 -32.29 -21.96 9.37
CA ASN A 552 -32.87 -23.18 9.95
C ASN A 552 -32.57 -24.37 9.03
N SER A 553 -32.11 -25.48 9.59
CA SER A 553 -31.81 -26.70 8.82
C SER A 553 -33.04 -27.28 8.10
N ASN A 554 -34.27 -26.96 8.53
CA ASN A 554 -35.50 -27.33 7.82
C ASN A 554 -35.71 -26.55 6.51
N ASP A 555 -35.02 -25.42 6.32
CA ASP A 555 -35.07 -24.63 5.09
C ASP A 555 -34.08 -25.14 4.03
N LEU A 556 -33.23 -26.11 4.38
CA LEU A 556 -32.36 -26.79 3.42
C LEU A 556 -33.16 -27.63 2.43
N LEU A 557 -32.74 -27.60 1.18
CA LEU A 557 -33.35 -28.32 0.07
C LEU A 557 -32.68 -29.68 -0.13
N ASN A 558 -33.37 -30.62 -0.77
CA ASN A 558 -32.84 -31.94 -1.16
C ASN A 558 -32.15 -32.69 0.00
N THR A 559 -32.71 -32.62 1.21
CA THR A 559 -32.07 -33.19 2.40
C THR A 559 -32.07 -34.71 2.40
N MET A 560 -30.98 -35.29 2.89
CA MET A 560 -30.83 -36.70 3.21
C MET A 560 -30.34 -36.84 4.65
N GLY A 561 -30.92 -37.78 5.40
CA GLY A 561 -30.56 -38.00 6.81
C GLY A 561 -31.23 -37.00 7.75
N ILE A 562 -30.67 -36.86 8.95
CA ILE A 562 -31.12 -35.93 9.99
C ILE A 562 -29.94 -35.02 10.33
N PHE A 563 -30.18 -33.71 10.34
CA PHE A 563 -29.18 -32.74 10.77
C PHE A 563 -28.89 -32.96 12.26
N ASN A 564 -27.77 -33.66 12.53
CA ASN A 564 -27.38 -34.06 13.87
C ASN A 564 -25.87 -33.90 14.03
N LEU A 565 -25.48 -33.21 15.10
CA LEU A 565 -24.10 -33.00 15.51
C LEU A 565 -23.91 -33.64 16.89
N ASN A 566 -22.71 -34.17 17.17
CA ASN A 566 -22.41 -34.96 18.36
C ASN A 566 -20.90 -35.00 18.63
N ASP A 567 -20.52 -35.79 19.64
CA ASP A 567 -19.15 -36.03 20.12
C ASP A 567 -18.43 -37.19 19.41
N ASN A 568 -19.00 -37.77 18.35
CA ASN A 568 -18.28 -38.76 17.54
C ASN A 568 -17.28 -38.07 16.59
N ALA A 569 -16.38 -38.86 15.98
CA ALA A 569 -15.47 -38.41 14.93
C ALA A 569 -16.26 -37.98 13.68
N ILE A 570 -16.76 -36.74 13.69
CA ILE A 570 -17.52 -36.14 12.61
C ILE A 570 -16.65 -35.18 11.79
N THR A 571 -17.00 -35.01 10.51
CA THR A 571 -16.43 -34.02 9.60
C THR A 571 -17.56 -33.23 8.97
N ILE A 572 -17.40 -31.90 8.85
CA ILE A 572 -18.41 -31.01 8.24
C ILE A 572 -17.84 -30.47 6.93
N GLU A 573 -18.61 -30.51 5.84
CA GLU A 573 -18.19 -29.96 4.56
C GLU A 573 -19.24 -29.01 4.02
N ILE A 574 -18.80 -27.88 3.48
CA ILE A 574 -19.62 -27.02 2.62
C ILE A 574 -18.99 -27.04 1.24
N VAL A 575 -19.68 -27.65 0.28
CA VAL A 575 -19.19 -27.81 -1.08
C VAL A 575 -19.92 -26.87 -2.02
N ALA A 576 -19.20 -25.93 -2.63
CA ALA A 576 -19.70 -25.04 -3.66
C ALA A 576 -18.82 -25.20 -4.92
N ASN A 577 -19.43 -25.26 -6.11
CA ASN A 577 -18.72 -25.44 -7.38
C ASN A 577 -17.70 -26.61 -7.35
N GLU A 578 -18.11 -27.76 -6.80
CA GLU A 578 -17.29 -28.97 -6.64
C GLU A 578 -16.07 -28.83 -5.72
N LYS A 579 -15.92 -27.72 -5.01
CA LYS A 579 -14.81 -27.46 -4.06
C LYS A 579 -15.34 -27.33 -2.63
N ASN A 580 -14.61 -27.88 -1.66
CA ASN A 580 -14.88 -27.60 -0.25
C ASN A 580 -14.39 -26.19 0.08
N ILE A 581 -15.28 -25.35 0.59
CA ILE A 581 -15.02 -23.94 0.89
C ILE A 581 -14.94 -23.66 2.41
N LEU A 582 -15.10 -24.69 3.24
CA LEU A 582 -14.89 -24.65 4.68
C LEU A 582 -13.48 -25.16 5.03
N VAL A 583 -12.68 -24.34 5.71
CA VAL A 583 -11.39 -24.77 6.26
C VAL A 583 -11.62 -25.63 7.49
N GLU A 584 -11.02 -26.83 7.45
CA GLU A 584 -10.77 -27.76 8.56
C GLU A 584 -11.94 -27.98 9.54
N SER A 585 -12.49 -29.19 9.55
CA SER A 585 -13.74 -29.48 10.25
C SER A 585 -13.68 -30.74 11.11
N GLY A 586 -14.12 -30.60 12.36
CA GLY A 586 -14.44 -31.72 13.25
C GLY A 586 -13.36 -32.14 14.25
N ASP A 587 -13.60 -33.26 14.93
CA ASP A 587 -12.80 -33.81 16.04
C ASP A 587 -11.49 -34.50 15.57
N ASP A 588 -11.31 -34.72 14.26
CA ASP A 588 -10.18 -35.46 13.68
C ASP A 588 -8.87 -34.61 13.53
N ILE A 589 -8.86 -33.36 13.97
CA ILE A 589 -7.70 -32.46 13.90
C ILE A 589 -7.01 -32.40 15.27
N VAL A 590 -6.12 -33.37 15.50
CA VAL A 590 -5.02 -33.37 16.50
C VAL A 590 -5.33 -32.73 17.87
N HIS A 591 -6.49 -32.98 18.50
CA HIS A 591 -6.69 -32.77 19.93
C HIS A 591 -7.58 -33.85 20.55
N VAL A 592 -7.49 -33.99 21.89
CA VAL A 592 -7.98 -35.14 22.64
C VAL A 592 -9.47 -34.94 22.98
N GLY A 593 -10.36 -35.41 22.12
CA GLY A 593 -11.74 -35.85 22.42
C GLY A 593 -12.69 -34.81 23.04
N ILE A 594 -13.47 -34.14 22.19
CA ILE A 594 -14.68 -33.43 22.63
C ILE A 594 -15.62 -34.42 23.33
N ASP A 595 -16.06 -34.10 24.56
CA ASP A 595 -17.02 -34.93 25.28
C ASP A 595 -18.47 -34.49 25.07
N ASN A 596 -19.43 -35.36 25.41
CA ASN A 596 -20.86 -35.08 25.24
C ASN A 596 -21.47 -34.03 26.20
N GLN A 597 -20.64 -33.21 26.86
CA GLN A 597 -21.04 -32.07 27.68
C GLN A 597 -20.32 -30.78 27.29
N GLU A 598 -19.66 -30.77 26.12
CA GLU A 598 -18.86 -29.66 25.61
C GLU A 598 -19.29 -29.25 24.18
N VAL A 599 -18.90 -28.05 23.78
CA VAL A 599 -19.08 -27.53 22.41
C VAL A 599 -17.69 -27.40 21.77
N PHE A 600 -17.58 -27.73 20.49
CA PHE A 600 -16.37 -27.39 19.74
C PHE A 600 -16.28 -25.88 19.59
N LYS A 601 -15.09 -25.30 19.71
CA LYS A 601 -14.85 -23.87 19.49
C LYS A 601 -13.55 -23.61 18.76
N LEU A 602 -13.59 -22.63 17.88
CA LEU A 602 -12.44 -21.95 17.33
C LEU A 602 -11.82 -21.01 18.36
N LYS A 603 -10.49 -21.08 18.48
CA LYS A 603 -9.76 -20.61 19.66
C LYS A 603 -9.00 -19.29 19.48
N ALA A 604 -9.07 -18.69 18.29
CA ALA A 604 -8.41 -17.42 17.97
C ALA A 604 -9.11 -16.69 16.80
N ASN A 605 -8.62 -15.47 16.50
CA ASN A 605 -9.13 -14.59 15.44
C ASN A 605 -9.05 -15.28 14.04
N PRO A 606 -10.10 -15.20 13.20
CA PRO A 606 -10.12 -15.85 11.89
C PRO A 606 -9.34 -15.13 10.77
N SER A 607 -8.60 -14.06 11.05
CA SER A 607 -7.63 -13.54 10.08
C SER A 607 -6.50 -14.56 9.83
N LEU A 608 -6.09 -14.69 8.57
CA LEU A 608 -5.62 -15.94 7.97
C LEU A 608 -4.21 -16.43 8.40
N LEU A 609 -4.02 -17.49 9.18
CA LEU A 609 -4.98 -18.53 9.52
C LEU A 609 -4.61 -19.27 10.78
N ILE A 610 -4.90 -18.59 11.88
CA ILE A 610 -5.06 -19.13 13.24
C ILE A 610 -3.76 -19.68 13.83
N ALA A 611 -2.90 -18.74 14.22
CA ALA A 611 -1.96 -18.91 15.31
C ALA A 611 -1.93 -17.63 16.20
N PRO A 612 -1.63 -17.77 17.51
CA PRO A 612 -1.30 -19.02 18.17
C PRO A 612 -2.53 -19.75 18.71
N PHE A 613 -2.49 -21.07 18.53
CA PHE A 613 -3.22 -22.02 19.37
C PHE A 613 -2.87 -21.76 20.85
N ASN A 614 -3.88 -21.46 21.66
CA ASN A 614 -3.71 -21.47 23.11
C ASN A 614 -4.22 -22.80 23.66
N SER A 615 -3.31 -23.59 24.23
CA SER A 615 -3.61 -24.88 24.86
C SER A 615 -4.57 -24.78 26.06
N ALA A 616 -4.86 -23.57 26.55
CA ALA A 616 -5.76 -23.32 27.68
C ALA A 616 -7.24 -23.13 27.30
N TYR A 617 -7.60 -23.38 26.04
CA TYR A 617 -8.94 -23.06 25.56
C TYR A 617 -9.90 -24.24 25.79
N GLY A 618 -10.53 -24.28 26.96
CA GLY A 618 -11.90 -24.76 27.13
C GLY A 618 -12.19 -26.26 27.29
N ASP A 619 -11.25 -27.12 27.68
CA ASP A 619 -11.57 -28.51 28.08
C ASP A 619 -10.88 -29.00 29.37
N ASP A 620 -10.21 -28.11 30.12
CA ASP A 620 -9.63 -28.50 31.40
C ASP A 620 -10.75 -29.09 32.28
N GLU A 621 -10.54 -30.31 32.81
CA GLU A 621 -11.49 -31.10 33.62
C GLU A 621 -12.23 -30.29 34.73
N ASN A 622 -11.76 -29.09 35.06
CA ASN A 622 -12.13 -28.29 36.22
C ASN A 622 -12.73 -26.89 35.94
N GLN A 623 -12.99 -26.45 34.69
CA GLN A 623 -13.59 -25.13 34.39
C GLN A 623 -15.03 -25.21 33.85
N PRO A 624 -15.90 -24.20 34.11
CA PRO A 624 -17.23 -24.09 33.48
C PRO A 624 -17.13 -23.89 31.96
N ALA A 625 -17.85 -24.70 31.18
CA ALA A 625 -17.96 -24.51 29.74
C ALA A 625 -18.77 -23.23 29.41
N MET A 626 -18.35 -22.47 28.38
CA MET A 626 -19.05 -21.28 27.91
C MET A 626 -19.48 -21.51 26.46
N SER A 627 -20.61 -20.99 26.00
CA SER A 627 -21.07 -21.08 24.59
C SER A 627 -21.68 -19.75 24.15
N THR A 628 -21.51 -19.37 22.88
CA THR A 628 -21.79 -18.01 22.39
C THR A 628 -22.76 -17.94 21.22
N PHE A 629 -23.23 -19.05 20.66
CA PHE A 629 -24.21 -19.16 19.56
C PHE A 629 -24.77 -17.82 19.00
N GLY A 630 -24.30 -17.45 17.82
CA GLY A 630 -24.64 -16.21 17.13
C GLY A 630 -23.82 -15.01 17.59
N GLU A 631 -22.73 -15.19 18.33
CA GLU A 631 -21.88 -14.11 18.84
C GLU A 631 -20.40 -14.50 18.79
N PRO A 632 -19.47 -13.54 18.79
CA PRO A 632 -18.03 -13.85 18.83
C PRO A 632 -17.65 -14.74 20.01
N ASN A 633 -16.81 -15.74 19.76
CA ASN A 633 -16.40 -16.71 20.75
C ASN A 633 -15.77 -16.07 21.99
N GLN A 634 -16.01 -16.63 23.17
CA GLN A 634 -15.38 -16.20 24.43
C GLN A 634 -14.60 -17.33 25.11
N TRP A 635 -13.48 -16.97 25.73
CA TRP A 635 -12.63 -17.89 26.51
C TRP A 635 -11.93 -17.20 27.66
N ARG A 636 -11.35 -17.97 28.58
CA ARG A 636 -10.43 -17.44 29.59
C ARG A 636 -9.00 -17.74 29.20
N ASP A 637 -8.12 -16.74 29.26
CA ASP A 637 -6.69 -16.94 29.03
C ASP A 637 -6.00 -17.65 30.21
N ALA A 638 -4.68 -17.89 30.09
CA ALA A 638 -3.88 -18.56 31.12
C ALA A 638 -3.88 -17.86 32.50
N ASN A 639 -4.32 -16.59 32.55
CA ASN A 639 -4.45 -15.81 33.78
C ASN A 639 -5.91 -15.74 34.30
N GLY A 640 -6.84 -16.41 33.62
CA GLY A 640 -8.27 -16.42 33.97
C GLY A 640 -9.06 -15.20 33.47
N VAL A 641 -8.46 -14.33 32.66
CA VAL A 641 -9.13 -13.14 32.10
C VAL A 641 -10.02 -13.55 30.93
N LEU A 642 -11.25 -13.04 30.90
CA LEU A 642 -12.19 -13.29 29.80
C LEU A 642 -11.74 -12.52 28.55
N GLN A 643 -11.56 -13.25 27.46
CA GLN A 643 -11.23 -12.77 26.14
C GLN A 643 -12.43 -12.99 25.22
N THR A 644 -12.60 -12.12 24.23
CA THR A 644 -13.63 -12.20 23.18
C THR A 644 -12.93 -12.19 21.82
N GLN A 645 -13.37 -13.05 20.92
CA GLN A 645 -12.88 -13.10 19.54
C GLN A 645 -13.16 -11.76 18.86
N ASN A 646 -12.12 -11.16 18.26
CA ASN A 646 -12.23 -9.88 17.57
C ASN A 646 -12.32 -10.13 16.06
N PHE A 647 -13.36 -9.59 15.41
CA PHE A 647 -13.56 -9.67 13.96
C PHE A 647 -13.32 -8.34 13.24
N ASP A 648 -12.95 -7.26 13.93
CA ASP A 648 -12.73 -5.93 13.36
C ASP A 648 -11.77 -6.00 12.16
N GLY A 649 -10.65 -6.70 12.29
CA GLY A 649 -9.70 -6.91 11.18
C GLY A 649 -10.26 -7.66 9.95
N LEU A 650 -11.34 -8.43 10.10
CA LEU A 650 -12.06 -9.06 8.99
C LEU A 650 -13.14 -8.15 8.40
N ARG A 651 -13.62 -7.18 9.19
CA ARG A 651 -14.69 -6.24 8.85
C ARG A 651 -14.17 -4.89 8.35
N LEU A 652 -12.88 -4.61 8.55
CA LEU A 652 -12.19 -3.43 8.06
C LEU A 652 -12.05 -3.47 6.54
N ASN A 653 -12.35 -2.33 5.95
CA ASN A 653 -12.23 -2.04 4.53
C ASN A 653 -10.94 -1.20 4.36
N ARG A 654 -10.03 -1.63 3.48
CA ARG A 654 -8.58 -1.34 3.65
C ARG A 654 -8.15 0.08 3.31
N ASP A 655 -8.96 0.83 2.56
CA ASP A 655 -8.65 2.21 2.16
C ASP A 655 -9.70 3.23 2.66
N LEU A 656 -10.93 2.81 2.95
CA LEU A 656 -12.03 3.66 3.43
C LEU A 656 -12.85 2.92 4.48
N ASN A 657 -13.26 3.59 5.56
CA ASN A 657 -14.12 2.98 6.57
C ASN A 657 -15.61 3.15 6.19
N GLU A 658 -16.22 2.10 5.64
CA GLU A 658 -17.67 2.06 5.36
C GLU A 658 -18.43 2.08 6.70
N VAL A 659 -19.31 3.06 6.90
CA VAL A 659 -20.08 3.28 8.13
C VAL A 659 -21.58 3.07 7.93
N GLY A 660 -22.02 2.86 6.70
CA GLY A 660 -23.44 2.71 6.40
C GLY A 660 -23.70 2.33 4.95
N GLY A 661 -24.95 2.03 4.66
CA GLY A 661 -25.42 1.85 3.30
C GLY A 661 -26.93 2.00 3.18
N ILE A 662 -27.39 2.36 1.98
CA ILE A 662 -28.80 2.48 1.62
C ILE A 662 -29.05 1.56 0.43
N VAL A 663 -29.83 0.51 0.64
CA VAL A 663 -30.29 -0.38 -0.44
C VAL A 663 -31.51 0.27 -1.09
N LEU A 664 -31.32 0.97 -2.21
CA LEU A 664 -32.40 1.74 -2.84
C LEU A 664 -33.53 0.83 -3.37
N SER A 665 -33.24 -0.41 -3.73
CA SER A 665 -34.24 -1.39 -4.17
C SER A 665 -35.29 -1.73 -3.10
N ASP A 666 -34.96 -1.53 -1.82
CA ASP A 666 -35.85 -1.81 -0.69
C ASP A 666 -36.76 -0.62 -0.34
N ILE A 667 -36.55 0.53 -0.97
CA ILE A 667 -37.36 1.73 -0.74
C ILE A 667 -38.65 1.64 -1.56
N GLN A 668 -39.78 1.65 -0.86
CA GLN A 668 -41.10 1.64 -1.47
C GLN A 668 -41.29 2.91 -2.34
N GLY A 669 -41.47 2.72 -3.64
CA GLY A 669 -41.61 3.81 -4.61
C GLY A 669 -40.45 3.92 -5.60
N LEU A 670 -39.28 3.36 -5.26
CA LEU A 670 -38.13 3.20 -6.15
C LEU A 670 -38.14 1.87 -6.92
N VAL A 671 -39.33 1.27 -7.07
CA VAL A 671 -39.50 -0.02 -7.75
C VAL A 671 -39.11 0.14 -9.22
N GLY A 672 -38.05 -0.55 -9.63
CA GLY A 672 -37.57 -0.56 -11.01
C GLY A 672 -36.41 0.38 -11.29
N LEU A 673 -35.65 0.80 -10.28
CA LEU A 673 -34.28 1.32 -10.49
C LEU A 673 -33.48 0.33 -11.35
N ARG A 674 -32.79 0.84 -12.35
CA ARG A 674 -32.08 0.06 -13.33
C ARG A 674 -30.61 0.39 -13.37
N ASP A 675 -30.25 1.66 -13.37
CA ASP A 675 -28.88 2.13 -13.49
C ASP A 675 -28.81 3.57 -12.99
N ALA A 676 -28.41 3.76 -11.74
CA ALA A 676 -28.45 5.08 -11.12
C ALA A 676 -27.14 5.84 -11.38
N GLU A 677 -27.20 7.03 -11.97
CA GLU A 677 -26.03 7.74 -12.50
C GLU A 677 -25.54 8.86 -11.56
N SER A 678 -26.43 9.51 -10.82
CA SER A 678 -26.05 10.57 -9.88
C SER A 678 -26.98 10.64 -8.67
N ILE A 679 -26.41 11.04 -7.53
CA ILE A 679 -27.09 11.38 -6.30
C ILE A 679 -26.84 12.84 -5.92
N PHE A 680 -27.73 13.42 -5.11
CA PHE A 680 -27.56 14.76 -4.55
C PHE A 680 -28.38 14.95 -3.27
N TYR A 681 -27.83 15.68 -2.30
CA TYR A 681 -28.52 16.03 -1.05
C TYR A 681 -28.81 17.53 -0.96
N MET A 682 -30.08 17.84 -0.72
CA MET A 682 -30.57 19.20 -0.53
C MET A 682 -30.92 19.45 0.93
N PRO A 683 -30.12 20.23 1.68
CA PRO A 683 -30.38 20.48 3.09
C PRO A 683 -31.64 21.33 3.34
N GLU A 684 -32.04 22.20 2.41
CA GLU A 684 -33.14 23.16 2.58
C GLU A 684 -34.49 22.50 2.89
N ASN A 685 -34.76 21.34 2.28
CA ASN A 685 -36.01 20.58 2.46
C ASN A 685 -35.77 19.10 2.82
N ASN A 686 -34.55 18.77 3.27
CA ASN A 686 -34.11 17.41 3.60
C ASN A 686 -34.46 16.40 2.49
N SER A 687 -34.22 16.79 1.23
CA SER A 687 -34.50 15.91 0.09
C SER A 687 -33.21 15.29 -0.44
N PHE A 688 -33.33 14.03 -0.85
CA PHE A 688 -32.27 13.27 -1.46
C PHE A 688 -32.73 12.86 -2.85
N TRP A 689 -31.89 13.13 -3.85
CA TRP A 689 -32.22 13.01 -5.25
C TRP A 689 -31.42 11.88 -5.88
N VAL A 690 -32.06 11.11 -6.76
CA VAL A 690 -31.42 10.02 -7.51
C VAL A 690 -31.84 10.14 -8.98
N THR A 691 -30.86 10.12 -9.88
CA THR A 691 -31.09 10.05 -11.33
C THR A 691 -30.82 8.64 -11.81
N ASP A 692 -31.69 8.11 -12.67
CA ASP A 692 -31.57 6.76 -13.23
C ASP A 692 -31.81 6.82 -14.74
N ASP A 693 -30.76 6.58 -15.52
CA ASP A 693 -30.76 6.72 -16.97
C ASP A 693 -31.64 5.65 -17.60
N ASN A 694 -31.56 4.40 -17.18
CA ASN A 694 -32.26 3.27 -17.77
C ASN A 694 -33.73 3.15 -17.34
N ALA A 695 -34.08 3.67 -16.16
CA ALA A 695 -35.45 3.87 -15.75
C ALA A 695 -36.03 5.15 -16.37
N HIS A 696 -35.17 6.03 -16.90
CA HIS A 696 -35.48 7.35 -17.46
C HIS A 696 -36.25 8.23 -16.47
N LYS A 697 -35.79 8.25 -15.21
CA LYS A 697 -36.47 8.90 -14.09
C LYS A 697 -35.51 9.61 -13.15
N ILE A 698 -36.01 10.70 -12.57
CA ILE A 698 -35.39 11.37 -11.44
C ILE A 698 -36.34 11.22 -10.24
N TYR A 699 -35.79 10.79 -9.11
CA TYR A 699 -36.52 10.56 -7.88
C TYR A 699 -36.10 11.60 -6.84
N GLU A 700 -37.08 12.22 -6.19
CA GLU A 700 -36.88 13.01 -4.98
C GLU A 700 -37.47 12.22 -3.80
N MET A 701 -36.70 12.01 -2.75
CA MET A 701 -37.16 11.35 -1.52
C MET A 701 -36.82 12.16 -0.28
N ASP A 702 -37.54 11.92 0.81
CA ASP A 702 -37.10 12.38 2.12
C ASP A 702 -35.87 11.61 2.56
N PHE A 703 -34.80 12.32 2.95
CA PHE A 703 -33.57 11.66 3.36
C PHE A 703 -33.75 10.84 4.66
N THR A 704 -34.62 11.28 5.57
CA THR A 704 -34.80 10.64 6.87
C THR A 704 -35.83 9.51 6.80
N THR A 705 -37.01 9.75 6.23
CA THR A 705 -38.09 8.75 6.19
C THR A 705 -37.94 7.77 5.03
N LYS A 706 -37.13 8.11 4.02
CA LYS A 706 -36.96 7.37 2.77
C LYS A 706 -38.25 7.33 1.92
N GLU A 707 -39.25 8.13 2.24
CA GLU A 707 -40.47 8.22 1.44
C GLU A 707 -40.22 9.03 0.16
N VAL A 708 -40.65 8.49 -0.98
CA VAL A 708 -40.56 9.19 -2.28
C VAL A 708 -41.55 10.36 -2.30
N LYS A 709 -41.02 11.58 -2.50
CA LYS A 709 -41.78 12.84 -2.60
C LYS A 709 -42.29 13.07 -4.02
N ASN A 710 -41.40 13.00 -5.01
CA ASN A 710 -41.71 13.25 -6.42
C ASN A 710 -40.94 12.30 -7.36
N ILE A 711 -41.50 12.09 -8.55
CA ILE A 711 -40.85 11.31 -9.64
C ILE A 711 -41.02 12.09 -10.93
N TYR A 712 -39.90 12.50 -11.53
CA TYR A 712 -39.86 13.17 -12.83
C TYR A 712 -39.55 12.12 -13.89
N THR A 713 -40.48 11.88 -14.81
CA THR A 713 -40.33 10.87 -15.87
C THR A 713 -39.86 11.49 -17.18
N SER A 714 -39.19 10.72 -18.04
CA SER A 714 -38.83 11.17 -19.40
C SER A 714 -40.01 11.78 -20.16
N SER A 715 -41.20 11.18 -20.08
CA SER A 715 -42.41 11.73 -20.71
C SER A 715 -42.77 13.14 -20.21
N MET A 716 -42.61 13.40 -18.91
CA MET A 716 -42.82 14.75 -18.36
C MET A 716 -41.78 15.71 -18.95
N LEU A 717 -40.50 15.35 -18.87
CA LEU A 717 -39.40 16.19 -19.34
C LEU A 717 -39.48 16.49 -20.86
N GLU A 718 -39.90 15.51 -21.66
CA GLU A 718 -40.11 15.65 -23.10
C GLU A 718 -41.30 16.56 -23.44
N ASP A 719 -42.41 16.40 -22.72
CA ASP A 719 -43.60 17.22 -22.92
C ASP A 719 -43.34 18.69 -22.59
N PHE A 720 -42.47 18.97 -21.62
CA PHE A 720 -42.11 20.33 -21.24
C PHE A 720 -41.03 20.93 -22.16
N SER A 721 -40.05 20.15 -22.63
CA SER A 721 -38.89 20.65 -23.40
C SER A 721 -39.12 20.76 -24.92
N GLY A 722 -39.97 19.90 -25.49
CA GLY A 722 -40.20 19.83 -26.93
C GLY A 722 -39.06 19.21 -27.76
N ILE A 723 -38.03 18.63 -27.13
CA ILE A 723 -36.82 18.09 -27.81
C ILE A 723 -37.12 16.93 -28.79
N CYS A 724 -38.25 16.24 -28.62
CA CYS A 724 -38.75 15.25 -29.58
C CYS A 724 -39.97 15.71 -30.39
N ARG A 725 -40.16 17.01 -30.55
CA ARG A 725 -41.29 17.58 -31.30
C ARG A 725 -40.80 18.54 -32.37
N ASP A 726 -41.46 18.53 -33.52
CA ASP A 726 -41.20 19.50 -34.58
C ASP A 726 -41.76 20.89 -34.25
N ALA A 727 -41.50 21.88 -35.11
CA ALA A 727 -42.00 23.25 -34.97
C ALA A 727 -43.55 23.36 -34.98
N GLN A 728 -44.28 22.27 -35.21
CA GLN A 728 -45.74 22.14 -35.15
C GLN A 728 -46.19 21.27 -33.95
N HIS A 729 -45.29 21.02 -32.99
CA HIS A 729 -45.47 20.19 -31.80
C HIS A 729 -45.81 18.71 -32.09
N GLN A 730 -45.57 18.23 -33.31
CA GLN A 730 -45.78 16.82 -33.64
C GLN A 730 -44.57 15.99 -33.21
N VAL A 731 -44.81 14.79 -32.66
CA VAL A 731 -43.75 13.87 -32.22
C VAL A 731 -42.89 13.47 -33.42
N ILE A 732 -41.57 13.60 -33.30
CA ILE A 732 -40.60 13.12 -34.27
C ILE A 732 -40.44 11.60 -34.09
N PRO A 733 -40.75 10.77 -35.10
CA PRO A 733 -40.64 9.31 -34.99
C PRO A 733 -39.20 8.86 -34.73
N ASN A 734 -39.01 7.92 -33.78
CA ASN A 734 -37.71 7.37 -33.35
C ASN A 734 -36.75 8.36 -32.68
N CYS A 735 -37.22 9.53 -32.26
CA CYS A 735 -36.47 10.38 -31.34
C CYS A 735 -36.37 9.66 -29.98
N GLN A 736 -35.17 9.50 -29.43
CA GLN A 736 -34.99 8.92 -28.09
C GLN A 736 -34.73 9.98 -27.00
N GLY A 737 -35.11 11.22 -27.29
CA GLY A 737 -35.53 12.21 -26.29
C GLY A 737 -34.56 12.51 -25.18
N LEU A 738 -34.94 12.16 -23.96
CA LEU A 738 -34.20 12.42 -22.72
C LEU A 738 -33.94 11.10 -21.99
N SER A 739 -33.60 10.06 -22.75
CA SER A 739 -33.45 8.70 -22.26
C SER A 739 -32.10 8.40 -21.59
N ASP A 740 -31.24 9.39 -21.45
CA ASP A 740 -29.86 9.24 -20.99
C ASP A 740 -29.58 10.28 -19.91
N LEU A 741 -29.95 10.00 -18.65
CA LEU A 741 -29.81 10.96 -17.54
C LEU A 741 -28.44 10.80 -16.89
N GLU A 742 -27.62 11.85 -16.89
CA GLU A 742 -26.23 11.77 -16.46
C GLU A 742 -26.01 12.28 -15.03
N GLY A 743 -26.66 13.39 -14.69
CA GLY A 743 -26.21 14.18 -13.55
C GLY A 743 -27.24 15.15 -13.03
N ILE A 744 -26.98 15.62 -11.82
CA ILE A 744 -27.74 16.66 -11.14
C ILE A 744 -26.77 17.62 -10.44
N ALA A 745 -27.08 18.90 -10.42
CA ALA A 745 -26.29 19.91 -9.69
C ALA A 745 -27.22 20.97 -9.09
N TYR A 746 -26.88 21.47 -7.91
CA TYR A 746 -27.69 22.46 -7.20
C TYR A 746 -26.88 23.70 -6.89
N ARG A 747 -27.45 24.86 -7.18
CA ARG A 747 -26.92 26.15 -6.78
C ARG A 747 -27.73 26.68 -5.61
N GLN A 748 -27.10 26.65 -4.44
CA GLN A 748 -27.73 27.07 -3.19
C GLN A 748 -28.02 28.58 -3.14
N SER A 749 -27.20 29.41 -3.80
CA SER A 749 -27.30 30.87 -3.72
C SER A 749 -28.66 31.42 -4.17
N ASP A 750 -29.35 30.72 -5.08
CA ASP A 750 -30.64 31.12 -5.64
C ASP A 750 -31.65 29.97 -5.76
N ASP A 751 -31.42 28.87 -5.04
CA ASP A 751 -32.30 27.69 -4.98
C ASP A 751 -32.64 27.12 -6.38
N THR A 752 -31.60 26.93 -7.20
CA THR A 752 -31.73 26.46 -8.59
C THR A 752 -31.18 25.04 -8.75
N LEU A 753 -31.96 24.15 -9.35
CA LEU A 753 -31.57 22.78 -9.64
C LEU A 753 -31.33 22.59 -11.14
N PHE A 754 -30.29 21.84 -11.49
CA PHE A 754 -29.96 21.49 -12.86
C PHE A 754 -29.90 19.98 -13.01
N PHE A 755 -30.40 19.46 -14.13
CA PHE A 755 -30.17 18.07 -14.50
C PHE A 755 -29.62 17.96 -15.92
N PHE A 756 -28.82 16.92 -16.11
CA PHE A 756 -27.98 16.71 -17.28
C PHE A 756 -28.47 15.48 -18.04
N VAL A 757 -28.48 15.60 -19.36
CA VAL A 757 -28.89 14.54 -20.29
C VAL A 757 -27.79 14.31 -21.30
N GLY A 758 -27.41 13.05 -21.52
CA GLY A 758 -26.31 12.60 -22.38
C GLY A 758 -26.71 12.21 -23.80
N HIS A 759 -25.78 11.54 -24.49
CA HIS A 759 -25.79 11.31 -25.94
C HIS A 759 -26.23 9.91 -26.37
N ALA A 760 -26.37 8.92 -25.48
CA ALA A 760 -26.53 7.50 -25.82
C ALA A 760 -27.63 7.26 -26.88
N SER A 761 -28.70 8.06 -26.86
CA SER A 761 -29.68 8.13 -27.95
C SER A 761 -30.37 9.49 -28.16
N SER A 762 -29.89 10.54 -27.49
CA SER A 762 -30.53 11.87 -27.40
C SER A 762 -29.60 13.00 -27.81
N THR A 763 -30.14 14.21 -27.97
CA THR A 763 -29.30 15.43 -28.03
C THR A 763 -29.00 15.84 -26.59
N PRO A 764 -27.74 15.84 -26.16
CA PRO A 764 -27.37 16.28 -24.82
C PRO A 764 -27.90 17.67 -24.46
N ALA A 765 -28.37 17.80 -23.22
CA ALA A 765 -29.01 19.02 -22.74
C ALA A 765 -28.83 19.21 -21.23
N ILE A 766 -28.86 20.47 -20.80
CA ILE A 766 -28.95 20.86 -19.39
C ILE A 766 -30.26 21.59 -19.19
N PHE A 767 -31.00 21.17 -18.18
CA PHE A 767 -32.26 21.79 -17.79
C PHE A 767 -32.11 22.53 -16.49
N ARG A 768 -32.89 23.59 -16.31
CA ARG A 768 -32.95 24.37 -15.09
C ARG A 768 -34.35 24.33 -14.48
N LEU A 769 -34.42 24.07 -13.17
CA LEU A 769 -35.64 24.14 -12.37
C LEU A 769 -35.49 25.18 -11.27
N THR A 770 -36.60 25.84 -10.96
CA THR A 770 -36.72 26.74 -9.81
C THR A 770 -37.84 26.25 -8.90
N ARG A 771 -37.72 26.50 -7.59
CA ARG A 771 -38.73 26.08 -6.62
C ARG A 771 -39.90 27.05 -6.60
N ASN A 772 -41.12 26.52 -6.65
CA ASN A 772 -42.31 27.33 -6.38
C ASN A 772 -42.49 27.51 -4.88
N SER A 773 -42.47 28.77 -4.44
CA SER A 773 -42.61 29.16 -3.03
C SER A 773 -43.91 28.70 -2.32
N LEU A 774 -44.93 28.22 -3.06
CA LEU A 774 -46.22 27.79 -2.50
C LEU A 774 -46.37 26.27 -2.36
N GLU A 775 -45.70 25.49 -3.22
CA GLU A 775 -45.85 24.03 -3.28
C GLU A 775 -44.61 23.30 -2.74
N GLU A 776 -43.54 24.04 -2.43
CA GLU A 776 -42.23 23.56 -1.94
C GLU A 776 -41.54 22.55 -2.87
N SER A 777 -42.05 22.39 -4.10
CA SER A 777 -41.57 21.50 -5.15
C SER A 777 -40.85 22.26 -6.27
N PHE A 778 -39.93 21.58 -6.95
CA PHE A 778 -39.26 22.11 -8.14
C PHE A 778 -40.14 21.98 -9.38
N HIS A 779 -40.23 23.08 -10.13
CA HIS A 779 -40.91 23.12 -11.41
C HIS A 779 -39.92 23.46 -12.52
N LEU A 780 -40.23 23.00 -13.73
CA LEU A 780 -39.50 23.35 -14.94
C LEU A 780 -39.90 24.76 -15.40
N GLY A 781 -38.99 25.74 -15.29
CA GLY A 781 -39.17 27.11 -15.80
C GLY A 781 -39.02 28.23 -14.76
N ASP A 782 -39.08 29.48 -15.25
CA ASP A 782 -39.31 30.70 -14.45
C ASP A 782 -40.79 30.74 -14.03
N ASN A 783 -41.15 31.64 -13.10
CA ASN A 783 -42.49 31.93 -12.58
C ASN A 783 -43.59 32.14 -13.66
N ASP A 784 -43.23 32.22 -14.94
CA ASP A 784 -44.15 32.11 -16.08
C ASP A 784 -44.25 30.63 -16.51
N ALA A 785 -45.30 29.95 -16.00
CA ALA A 785 -45.59 28.51 -16.08
C ALA A 785 -45.65 27.83 -17.47
N ASN A 786 -45.07 28.39 -18.54
CA ASN A 786 -45.20 27.90 -19.91
C ASN A 786 -43.89 27.79 -20.72
N THR A 787 -42.71 28.03 -20.14
CA THR A 787 -41.43 27.86 -20.85
C THR A 787 -40.39 27.16 -19.96
N VAL A 788 -39.93 25.99 -20.40
CA VAL A 788 -38.79 25.29 -19.81
C VAL A 788 -37.52 26.00 -20.20
N ASP A 789 -36.64 26.18 -19.22
CA ASP A 789 -35.33 26.74 -19.45
C ASP A 789 -34.28 25.64 -19.58
N PHE A 790 -33.67 25.53 -20.76
CA PHE A 790 -32.66 24.52 -21.06
C PHE A 790 -31.64 25.02 -22.08
N ARG A 791 -30.52 24.30 -22.19
CA ARG A 791 -29.48 24.51 -23.20
C ARG A 791 -29.18 23.18 -23.90
N LEU A 792 -29.07 23.20 -25.22
CA LEU A 792 -28.55 22.08 -26.01
C LEU A 792 -27.03 22.16 -26.06
N LEU A 793 -26.36 21.03 -25.89
CA LEU A 793 -24.89 20.96 -25.79
C LEU A 793 -24.20 20.47 -27.08
N GLY A 794 -24.97 20.10 -28.11
CA GLY A 794 -24.41 19.50 -29.33
C GLY A 794 -23.96 18.06 -29.07
N ASP A 795 -22.69 17.74 -29.29
CA ASP A 795 -22.13 16.39 -29.12
C ASP A 795 -21.41 16.21 -27.76
N LEU A 796 -21.49 17.21 -26.86
CA LEU A 796 -20.83 17.19 -25.55
C LEU A 796 -21.75 16.62 -24.48
N GLU A 797 -21.20 15.75 -23.64
CA GLU A 797 -21.85 15.10 -22.51
C GLU A 797 -21.04 15.33 -21.24
N TYR A 798 -21.75 15.43 -20.11
CA TYR A 798 -21.17 15.70 -18.79
C TYR A 798 -21.61 14.61 -17.80
N PRO A 799 -20.86 13.49 -17.70
CA PRO A 799 -21.20 12.37 -16.82
C PRO A 799 -21.03 12.69 -15.32
N ALA A 800 -20.45 13.85 -14.99
CA ALA A 800 -20.38 14.33 -13.63
C ALA A 800 -20.49 15.85 -13.59
N SER A 801 -21.22 16.35 -12.60
CA SER A 801 -21.44 17.78 -12.39
C SER A 801 -21.50 18.09 -10.91
N GLN A 802 -20.93 19.23 -10.50
CA GLN A 802 -21.05 19.73 -9.13
C GLN A 802 -20.91 21.26 -9.12
N TYR A 803 -21.64 21.96 -8.25
CA TYR A 803 -21.37 23.37 -7.99
C TYR A 803 -20.22 23.51 -6.99
N VAL A 804 -19.18 24.24 -7.39
CA VAL A 804 -17.98 24.46 -6.59
C VAL A 804 -17.70 25.96 -6.58
N GLU A 805 -17.74 26.57 -5.39
CA GLU A 805 -17.45 28.01 -5.22
C GLU A 805 -18.21 28.92 -6.20
N GLU A 806 -19.53 28.69 -6.36
CA GLU A 806 -20.44 29.40 -7.28
C GLU A 806 -20.25 29.13 -8.79
N GLU A 807 -19.34 28.23 -9.17
CA GLU A 807 -19.17 27.78 -10.55
C GLU A 807 -19.76 26.37 -10.76
N MET A 808 -20.45 26.17 -11.88
CA MET A 808 -20.89 24.83 -12.28
C MET A 808 -19.70 24.09 -12.92
N ILE A 809 -19.14 23.13 -12.20
CA ILE A 809 -18.04 22.30 -12.66
C ILE A 809 -18.61 21.05 -13.33
N VAL A 810 -18.13 20.75 -14.54
CA VAL A 810 -18.53 19.58 -15.32
C VAL A 810 -17.30 18.78 -15.75
N ALA A 811 -17.46 17.45 -15.80
CA ALA A 811 -16.42 16.55 -16.30
C ALA A 811 -16.57 16.30 -17.80
N ILE A 812 -15.44 16.26 -18.52
CA ILE A 812 -15.36 15.72 -19.88
C ILE A 812 -14.15 14.77 -19.91
N GLY A 813 -14.42 13.47 -19.98
CA GLY A 813 -13.37 12.46 -19.81
C GLY A 813 -12.74 12.56 -18.42
N ASN A 814 -11.45 12.87 -18.36
CA ASN A 814 -10.68 13.01 -17.12
C ASN A 814 -10.30 14.47 -16.80
N GLN A 815 -10.97 15.45 -17.41
CA GLN A 815 -10.73 16.88 -17.21
C GLN A 815 -11.97 17.57 -16.66
N LEU A 816 -11.77 18.65 -15.90
CA LEU A 816 -12.86 19.46 -15.34
C LEU A 816 -12.88 20.84 -15.98
N PHE A 817 -14.08 21.36 -16.19
CA PHE A 817 -14.34 22.66 -16.80
C PHE A 817 -15.39 23.41 -15.99
N ALA A 818 -15.24 24.72 -15.87
CA ALA A 818 -16.35 25.59 -15.49
C ALA A 818 -17.28 25.79 -16.70
N TYR A 819 -18.57 25.59 -16.50
CA TYR A 819 -19.62 25.78 -17.50
C TYR A 819 -20.56 26.92 -17.09
N ASP A 820 -20.87 27.80 -18.03
CA ASP A 820 -21.83 28.89 -17.83
C ASP A 820 -23.13 28.60 -18.60
N PHE A 821 -24.20 28.35 -17.83
CA PHE A 821 -25.53 28.06 -18.36
C PHE A 821 -26.16 29.24 -19.12
N GLU A 822 -25.88 30.48 -18.71
CA GLU A 822 -26.50 31.65 -19.32
C GLU A 822 -25.93 31.91 -20.71
N THR A 823 -24.62 31.79 -20.84
CA THR A 823 -23.93 31.99 -22.12
C THR A 823 -23.84 30.71 -22.97
N ASN A 824 -24.13 29.54 -22.38
CA ASN A 824 -23.95 28.21 -22.98
C ASN A 824 -22.50 28.01 -23.45
N THR A 825 -21.53 28.31 -22.58
CA THR A 825 -20.10 28.22 -22.90
C THR A 825 -19.30 27.46 -21.86
N LEU A 826 -18.22 26.80 -22.32
CA LEU A 826 -17.21 26.15 -21.49
C LEU A 826 -15.97 27.04 -21.39
N SER A 827 -15.37 27.04 -20.21
CA SER A 827 -14.03 27.58 -19.97
C SER A 827 -12.93 26.71 -20.59
N SER A 828 -11.67 27.14 -20.46
CA SER A 828 -10.52 26.22 -20.59
C SER A 828 -10.49 25.25 -19.39
N PRO A 829 -9.85 24.07 -19.48
CA PRO A 829 -9.79 23.13 -18.36
C PRO A 829 -9.32 23.82 -17.08
N VAL A 830 -10.11 23.72 -16.02
CA VAL A 830 -9.82 24.33 -14.69
C VAL A 830 -9.06 23.37 -13.78
N TYR A 831 -9.05 22.09 -14.10
CA TYR A 831 -8.24 21.05 -13.47
C TYR A 831 -7.42 20.33 -14.54
N THR A 832 -6.10 20.31 -14.38
CA THR A 832 -5.16 19.84 -15.42
C THR A 832 -4.14 18.81 -14.92
N ALA A 833 -4.23 18.37 -13.65
CA ALA A 833 -3.36 17.33 -13.15
C ALA A 833 -3.53 16.03 -13.96
N ASP A 834 -2.44 15.29 -14.16
CA ASP A 834 -2.49 14.05 -14.95
C ASP A 834 -3.14 12.92 -14.14
N ILE A 835 -4.44 12.77 -14.35
CA ILE A 835 -5.27 11.71 -13.79
C ILE A 835 -5.65 10.66 -14.86
N SER A 836 -4.93 10.61 -15.99
CA SER A 836 -5.23 9.70 -17.10
C SER A 836 -5.20 8.23 -16.71
N LYS A 837 -4.41 7.85 -15.69
CA LYS A 837 -4.36 6.46 -15.18
C LYS A 837 -5.71 5.97 -14.66
N TYR A 838 -6.57 6.87 -14.15
CA TYR A 838 -7.88 6.56 -13.58
C TYR A 838 -9.05 6.61 -14.58
N ALA A 839 -8.76 6.95 -15.84
CA ALA A 839 -9.77 7.12 -16.90
C ALA A 839 -10.82 8.20 -16.58
N ASN A 840 -12.08 8.02 -17.00
CA ASN A 840 -13.10 9.07 -16.97
C ASN A 840 -13.62 9.33 -15.54
N ILE A 841 -14.02 10.56 -15.26
CA ILE A 841 -14.72 10.96 -14.01
C ILE A 841 -16.22 10.74 -14.20
N TYR A 842 -16.86 10.09 -13.22
CA TYR A 842 -18.29 9.74 -13.22
C TYR A 842 -19.08 10.30 -12.04
N GLY A 843 -18.42 10.91 -11.05
CA GLY A 843 -19.12 11.56 -9.95
C GLY A 843 -18.24 12.60 -9.28
N LEU A 844 -18.86 13.64 -8.73
CA LEU A 844 -18.19 14.76 -8.08
C LEU A 844 -18.94 15.17 -6.80
N ALA A 845 -18.22 15.45 -5.71
CA ALA A 845 -18.78 16.02 -4.49
C ALA A 845 -17.84 17.06 -3.89
N TYR A 846 -18.37 18.21 -3.48
CA TYR A 846 -17.54 19.30 -2.96
C TYR A 846 -17.72 19.47 -1.45
N ASP A 847 -16.61 19.38 -0.72
CA ASP A 847 -16.53 19.71 0.69
C ASP A 847 -16.07 21.17 0.86
N SER A 848 -17.06 22.05 0.97
CA SER A 848 -16.83 23.49 1.14
C SER A 848 -16.16 23.86 2.45
N ASN A 849 -16.23 23.00 3.49
CA ASN A 849 -15.59 23.29 4.78
C ASN A 849 -14.07 23.11 4.70
N ASN A 850 -13.62 22.16 3.89
CA ASN A 850 -12.21 21.79 3.76
C ASN A 850 -11.58 22.25 2.43
N GLY A 851 -12.37 22.80 1.49
CA GLY A 851 -11.88 23.21 0.18
C GLY A 851 -11.45 22.03 -0.70
N VAL A 852 -12.10 20.88 -0.52
CA VAL A 852 -11.73 19.62 -1.17
C VAL A 852 -12.82 19.21 -2.16
N LEU A 853 -12.41 18.91 -3.39
CA LEU A 853 -13.28 18.25 -4.36
C LEU A 853 -12.98 16.75 -4.38
N TRP A 854 -14.01 15.94 -4.20
CA TRP A 854 -13.95 14.50 -4.33
C TRP A 854 -14.46 14.08 -5.71
N ALA A 855 -13.83 13.08 -6.31
CA ALA A 855 -14.24 12.55 -7.60
C ALA A 855 -14.17 11.02 -7.64
N VAL A 856 -15.16 10.37 -8.24
CA VAL A 856 -15.09 8.93 -8.56
C VAL A 856 -14.91 8.71 -10.06
N THR A 857 -14.27 7.60 -10.43
CA THR A 857 -13.81 7.36 -11.79
C THR A 857 -14.27 6.02 -12.36
N SER A 858 -14.28 5.91 -13.69
CA SER A 858 -14.64 4.70 -14.45
C SER A 858 -13.75 3.46 -14.20
N LYS A 859 -12.64 3.63 -13.48
CA LYS A 859 -11.79 2.55 -12.97
C LYS A 859 -11.96 2.32 -11.46
N ASN A 860 -13.02 2.85 -10.87
CA ASN A 860 -13.36 2.69 -9.46
C ASN A 860 -12.26 3.23 -8.53
N TYR A 861 -11.75 4.42 -8.82
CA TYR A 861 -10.94 5.19 -7.88
C TYR A 861 -11.75 6.34 -7.31
N LEU A 862 -11.61 6.57 -6.02
CA LEU A 862 -12.00 7.81 -5.35
C LEU A 862 -10.77 8.72 -5.26
N LEU A 863 -10.88 9.93 -5.76
CA LEU A 863 -9.83 10.93 -5.80
C LEU A 863 -10.17 12.07 -4.84
N LYS A 864 -9.19 12.49 -4.04
CA LYS A 864 -9.28 13.67 -3.19
C LYS A 864 -8.45 14.78 -3.80
N ILE A 865 -9.08 15.90 -4.17
CA ILE A 865 -8.45 17.00 -4.88
C ILE A 865 -8.49 18.25 -4.01
N ASP A 866 -7.33 18.86 -3.76
CA ASP A 866 -7.26 20.23 -3.23
C ASP A 866 -7.78 21.17 -4.30
N TRP A 867 -8.96 21.75 -4.05
CA TRP A 867 -9.58 22.60 -5.04
C TRP A 867 -8.84 23.93 -5.19
N SER A 868 -8.22 24.48 -4.13
CA SER A 868 -7.54 25.77 -4.22
C SER A 868 -6.31 25.69 -5.12
N ASN A 869 -5.50 24.64 -4.95
CA ASN A 869 -4.28 24.43 -5.72
C ASN A 869 -4.49 23.61 -7.00
N LYS A 870 -5.67 22.99 -7.16
CA LYS A 870 -5.99 22.07 -8.27
C LYS A 870 -5.02 20.89 -8.33
N GLU A 871 -4.65 20.38 -7.16
CA GLU A 871 -3.71 19.27 -6.98
C GLU A 871 -4.41 18.01 -6.46
N LEU A 872 -4.04 16.85 -6.98
CA LEU A 872 -4.47 15.57 -6.42
C LEU A 872 -3.74 15.36 -5.08
N LEU A 873 -4.50 15.29 -3.99
CA LEU A 873 -3.96 15.05 -2.66
C LEU A 873 -3.71 13.55 -2.42
N THR A 874 -4.68 12.73 -2.77
CA THR A 874 -4.62 11.26 -2.57
C THR A 874 -5.66 10.55 -3.44
N GLU A 875 -5.47 9.24 -3.57
CA GLU A 875 -6.33 8.32 -4.31
C GLU A 875 -6.65 7.08 -3.45
N TYR A 876 -7.86 6.56 -3.59
CA TYR A 876 -8.30 5.33 -2.93
C TYR A 876 -8.84 4.39 -4.00
N GLN A 877 -8.35 3.14 -4.02
CA GLN A 877 -8.84 2.15 -4.97
C GLN A 877 -10.10 1.49 -4.38
N MET A 878 -11.26 1.74 -4.99
CA MET A 878 -12.55 1.23 -4.52
C MET A 878 -12.78 -0.22 -4.98
N ALA A 879 -12.33 -0.54 -6.20
CA ALA A 879 -12.38 -1.88 -6.75
C ALA A 879 -11.33 -2.05 -7.85
N ASP A 880 -10.80 -3.26 -7.99
CA ASP A 880 -10.08 -3.68 -9.19
C ASP A 880 -11.05 -4.44 -10.11
N LYS A 881 -11.02 -4.17 -11.42
CA LYS A 881 -11.80 -4.94 -12.40
C LYS A 881 -11.29 -6.39 -12.50
N ASP A 882 -10.07 -6.65 -12.03
CA ASP A 882 -9.37 -7.94 -12.19
C ASP A 882 -9.14 -8.72 -10.87
N SER A 883 -9.49 -8.18 -9.69
CA SER A 883 -9.26 -8.84 -8.39
C SER A 883 -10.45 -8.72 -7.42
N ILE A 884 -10.90 -9.88 -6.93
CA ILE A 884 -11.93 -10.02 -5.87
C ILE A 884 -11.39 -9.69 -4.46
N GLU A 885 -10.08 -9.43 -4.34
CA GLU A 885 -9.38 -9.30 -3.06
C GLU A 885 -9.28 -7.85 -2.54
N THR A 886 -9.42 -6.86 -3.43
CA THR A 886 -9.33 -5.42 -3.13
C THR A 886 -10.69 -4.73 -3.25
N TYR A 887 -11.77 -5.49 -3.16
CA TYR A 887 -13.12 -5.01 -3.45
C TYR A 887 -13.78 -4.44 -2.19
N ASN A 888 -14.03 -3.13 -2.20
CA ASN A 888 -14.55 -2.37 -1.06
C ASN A 888 -16.08 -2.23 -1.05
N GLY A 889 -16.78 -2.99 -1.89
CA GLY A 889 -18.25 -3.04 -1.94
C GLY A 889 -18.90 -2.38 -3.15
N VAL A 890 -18.20 -1.56 -3.94
CA VAL A 890 -18.76 -0.75 -5.04
C VAL A 890 -18.10 -1.07 -6.39
N TYR A 891 -18.85 -1.61 -7.35
CA TYR A 891 -18.30 -2.04 -8.65
C TYR A 891 -18.44 -1.02 -9.78
N ASP A 892 -19.51 -0.24 -9.76
CA ASP A 892 -19.79 0.77 -10.78
C ASP A 892 -20.01 2.14 -10.11
N THR A 893 -18.90 2.77 -9.69
CA THR A 893 -18.97 4.04 -8.96
C THR A 893 -19.50 5.14 -9.87
N ARG A 894 -20.63 5.73 -9.48
CA ARG A 894 -21.35 6.79 -10.20
C ARG A 894 -21.48 8.04 -9.33
N GLY A 895 -22.69 8.40 -8.91
CA GLY A 895 -22.94 9.57 -8.08
C GLY A 895 -22.14 9.61 -6.77
N LEU A 896 -21.78 10.83 -6.37
CA LEU A 896 -21.03 11.12 -5.14
C LEU A 896 -21.70 12.28 -4.41
N GLU A 897 -21.81 12.20 -3.08
CA GLU A 897 -22.31 13.30 -2.25
C GLU A 897 -21.63 13.31 -0.88
N ILE A 898 -21.56 14.48 -0.24
CA ILE A 898 -21.03 14.62 1.13
C ILE A 898 -22.13 15.17 2.03
N ILE A 899 -22.50 14.39 3.05
CA ILE A 899 -23.55 14.74 4.00
C ILE A 899 -22.98 14.55 5.40
N ASN A 900 -22.99 15.60 6.23
CA ASN A 900 -22.54 15.52 7.62
C ASN A 900 -21.15 14.89 7.81
N ASN A 901 -20.19 15.20 6.94
CA ASN A 901 -18.82 14.65 6.97
C ASN A 901 -18.75 13.14 6.71
N GLU A 902 -19.73 12.61 5.99
CA GLU A 902 -19.74 11.25 5.44
C GLU A 902 -19.83 11.34 3.91
N LEU A 903 -19.16 10.41 3.25
CA LEU A 903 -19.13 10.28 1.80
C LEU A 903 -20.13 9.24 1.35
N TYR A 904 -21.10 9.64 0.52
CA TYR A 904 -22.12 8.79 -0.06
C TYR A 904 -21.71 8.47 -1.48
N ILE A 905 -21.51 7.19 -1.79
CA ILE A 905 -21.07 6.71 -3.10
C ILE A 905 -22.14 5.79 -3.68
N LEU A 906 -22.67 6.16 -4.84
CA LEU A 906 -23.69 5.41 -5.55
C LEU A 906 -23.06 4.31 -6.42
N GLU A 907 -23.65 3.12 -6.37
CA GLU A 907 -23.37 2.01 -7.29
C GLU A 907 -24.38 1.99 -8.45
N GLY A 908 -24.04 2.53 -9.60
CA GLY A 908 -24.93 2.61 -10.76
C GLY A 908 -24.74 1.43 -11.71
N MET A 909 -25.24 0.25 -11.37
CA MET A 909 -25.09 -0.95 -12.21
C MET A 909 -26.33 -1.23 -13.07
N ASN A 910 -26.13 -1.39 -14.38
CA ASN A 910 -27.22 -1.48 -15.37
C ASN A 910 -28.05 -2.78 -15.38
N THR A 911 -27.45 -3.98 -15.45
CA THR A 911 -28.17 -5.30 -15.42
C THR A 911 -27.23 -6.49 -15.24
N ILE A 912 -27.73 -7.60 -14.70
CA ILE A 912 -27.09 -8.93 -14.77
C ILE A 912 -27.04 -9.36 -16.25
N GLY A 913 -25.84 -9.33 -16.85
CA GLY A 913 -25.51 -10.03 -18.09
C GLY A 913 -26.17 -9.54 -19.39
N LYS A 914 -25.47 -8.67 -20.13
CA LYS A 914 -25.51 -8.67 -21.59
C LYS A 914 -24.07 -8.74 -22.12
N LYS A 915 -23.83 -9.70 -23.04
CA LYS A 915 -22.54 -9.92 -23.71
C LYS A 915 -21.93 -8.59 -24.20
N GLY A 916 -20.87 -8.15 -23.54
CA GLY A 916 -20.05 -7.00 -23.94
C GLY A 916 -19.85 -5.95 -22.85
N ALA A 917 -20.70 -5.91 -21.83
CA ALA A 917 -20.47 -5.17 -20.58
C ALA A 917 -20.03 -6.16 -19.50
N ALA A 918 -19.23 -5.71 -18.53
CA ALA A 918 -18.75 -6.53 -17.43
C ALA A 918 -19.94 -7.28 -16.77
N GLU A 919 -19.88 -8.60 -16.74
CA GLU A 919 -20.84 -9.38 -15.95
C GLU A 919 -20.54 -9.06 -14.49
N ALA A 920 -21.47 -8.38 -13.81
CA ALA A 920 -21.40 -8.18 -12.37
C ALA A 920 -21.17 -9.55 -11.71
N PRO A 921 -20.13 -9.73 -10.89
CA PRO A 921 -19.93 -11.00 -10.19
C PRO A 921 -21.04 -11.28 -9.15
N TYR A 922 -21.93 -10.30 -8.90
CA TYR A 922 -22.85 -10.26 -7.77
C TYR A 922 -24.27 -9.89 -8.24
N GLY A 923 -25.26 -10.70 -7.85
CA GLY A 923 -26.68 -10.55 -8.16
C GLY A 923 -27.37 -9.30 -7.57
N ASN A 924 -28.70 -9.30 -7.61
CA ASN A 924 -29.57 -8.11 -7.43
C ASN A 924 -29.48 -7.36 -6.08
N ALA A 925 -28.77 -7.87 -5.07
CA ALA A 925 -28.89 -7.39 -3.68
C ALA A 925 -28.24 -6.03 -3.39
N LEU A 926 -27.16 -5.69 -4.10
CA LEU A 926 -26.44 -4.42 -3.97
C LEU A 926 -26.65 -3.50 -5.18
N LYS A 927 -27.36 -3.98 -6.20
CA LYS A 927 -27.68 -3.19 -7.39
C LYS A 927 -28.34 -1.87 -7.00
N ASN A 928 -27.75 -0.74 -7.39
CA ASN A 928 -28.24 0.61 -7.05
C ASN A 928 -28.22 0.87 -5.54
N ALA A 929 -27.24 0.37 -4.79
CA ALA A 929 -27.01 0.76 -3.41
C ALA A 929 -26.21 2.08 -3.32
N ILE A 930 -26.34 2.75 -2.18
CA ILE A 930 -25.47 3.85 -1.78
C ILE A 930 -24.64 3.37 -0.61
N HIS A 931 -23.33 3.50 -0.73
CA HIS A 931 -22.37 3.16 0.31
C HIS A 931 -21.95 4.43 1.04
N ILE A 932 -21.93 4.39 2.36
CA ILE A 932 -21.62 5.54 3.21
C ILE A 932 -20.29 5.27 3.88
N TYR A 933 -19.33 6.17 3.68
CA TYR A 933 -18.00 6.08 4.26
C TYR A 933 -17.75 7.27 5.18
N THR A 934 -16.91 7.10 6.20
CA THR A 934 -16.29 8.28 6.84
C THR A 934 -15.51 9.04 5.79
N THR A 935 -15.61 10.38 5.73
CA THR A 935 -14.70 11.14 4.88
C THR A 935 -13.26 10.93 5.37
N PRO A 936 -12.35 10.49 4.49
CA PRO A 936 -10.95 10.32 4.89
C PRO A 936 -10.28 11.65 5.18
N ASP A 937 -9.63 11.73 6.33
CA ASP A 937 -8.69 12.81 6.63
C ASP A 937 -7.46 12.70 5.71
N ASN A 938 -6.59 13.72 5.67
CA ASN A 938 -5.33 13.66 4.89
C ASN A 938 -4.32 12.60 5.40
N ASN A 939 -4.71 11.78 6.39
CA ASN A 939 -3.83 10.99 7.25
C ASN A 939 -4.16 9.48 7.30
N LEU A 940 -5.03 8.98 6.42
CA LEU A 940 -5.40 7.55 6.38
C LEU A 940 -4.86 6.87 5.12
#